data_AF-A0A0H4WKD5-F1
#
_entry.id   AF-A0A0H4WKD5-F1
#
_cell.length_a   1.000
_cell.length_b   1.000
_cell.length_c   1.000
_cell.angle_alpha   90.00
_cell.angle_beta   90.00
_cell.angle_gamma   90.00
#
_symmetry.space_group_name_H-M   'P 1'
#
loop_
_entity.id
_entity.type
_entity.pdbx_description
1 polymer ?
#
loop_
_entity_poly.entity_id
_entity_poly.type
_entity_poly.pdbx_seq_one_letter_code
_entity_poly.pdbx_strand_id
1 'polypeptide(L)'
;MSDAIPEGWEPPPAFDEYRLIRLLGQGGMGRVYLAEDTALQRRVAIKFIGAERPGPGQRDRLFAEARALARLRHPNVVTVYRVSEVGSHPYLVQEFLPGVSLRDLATPLPPERVLAIALGLGRGLAAAHRAHVLHRDIKPDNVMVLPEGEVKLVDFGLALSWAAEQADTAARATVPIAGTRGYMAPEVLRGEPPGPRGDVYGLGLVLHELLEGLRPFDTPTASGAVDEPTTPEARPPSVEPSGSGLGVRLRAVILRCLEYDAARRFASADALCAELERLRVDGDAAPAPPGNPYRGLQAFDAEHRSVFFGRGAEVRAIHERLRAQALVLVAGDSGVGKSSLCRAGVSPRVTQAGLEDGCAYTVLSLMPGRRPFTALVAAVAGRLGLSEETLAAQVRHEPAAMARALRAAGPTRGTLLFIDQLEELFTQSEPDEASAFTQVLGHLAILARGVRTLATVRGDYFTRLAALPGLEDEVARALFLVKPLGPEGTREAVVGPARVTGVAFETEALVDTLVASSAHAPGGLPLLQFTLAELWDARDRATQHIREASLEALGGVAGALGRHADGALSALVPEARQAARDLLLRLISPEGARVRRTTRELGAESPTNRIALEALVRARLVVVRQDGEAHVHEVAHEALLEGWSTLRGWLEAARQERQVLERVRLAAARWERADRSTSALWSRRELNAVTSAGALALTRQEAAFLKASRRALRRTFARRMGLALALPLTALVAGGAAWMKGRHALERTVQAHLDEARASLTEARTHHAEAKATRAEAFQRLNARGERVLTGAPALGDEEEPEEAWSAARKSDGHADEAYQRATQALDTALLLDGSQREARGLLAEVLTGRMELAEWFFRPGQRREALRRLASLDDDGTGRRQLLAPPVLELATEPSGVEVLLQRDLGVPGAPRLSEGISLGLTPIASHALESGPGSYVLTFQSPGLTRAVLPVVLSSGERLRARIPLPRVADIPEGFVYIPPGRFLFGSSDDEALRREFLQAPPLRPVTTAGYLIARHEVTFAEWIAFLDALPPDEQRRLTPGVRSTAGALALTREETGWRLMLQPTQHPLDARSGEPIRYPGRTHRAAQDWLRFPVSAISLEDAWAYLAWLDRSGRVPGARLCSEYEWERAARGADARLFPMGDLLSPDDANFDETYGRHPLGFGPDEVGAHPASASPFGVMDLAGNAIEWVQSVRAPGEAVARGGSWYYDRISNRSNTRMPNEPWLRDIRIGLRVCAPAPVPRHDP
;
A
#
# COMPACT_ATOMS: atom_id res chain seq x y z
N MET A 1 -7.66 48.27 17.33
CA MET A 1 -7.55 48.45 18.79
C MET A 1 -6.35 47.67 19.25
N SER A 2 -5.57 48.27 20.14
CA SER A 2 -4.21 47.89 20.54
C SER A 2 -4.27 46.94 21.73
N ASP A 3 -3.99 45.65 21.52
CA ASP A 3 -3.61 44.73 22.60
C ASP A 3 -2.09 44.68 22.68
N ALA A 4 -1.53 45.70 23.35
CA ALA A 4 -0.14 45.72 23.73
C ALA A 4 0.06 44.81 24.95
N ILE A 5 1.16 44.06 24.97
CA ILE A 5 1.62 43.27 26.13
C ILE A 5 1.69 44.20 27.35
N PRO A 6 1.10 43.87 28.52
CA PRO A 6 1.23 44.66 29.73
C PRO A 6 2.72 44.85 30.10
N GLU A 7 3.12 46.08 30.44
CA GLU A 7 4.42 46.35 31.05
C GLU A 7 4.59 45.50 32.32
N GLY A 8 5.61 44.64 32.36
CA GLY A 8 6.04 44.05 33.64
C GLY A 8 6.75 42.70 33.59
N TRP A 9 6.60 41.88 32.54
CA TRP A 9 7.29 40.59 32.47
C TRP A 9 8.48 40.62 31.50
N GLU A 10 9.68 40.45 32.05
CA GLU A 10 10.90 40.19 31.29
C GLU A 10 11.32 38.73 31.49
N PRO A 11 11.69 38.02 30.41
CA PRO A 11 12.22 36.67 30.55
C PRO A 11 13.57 36.73 31.29
N PRO A 12 13.85 35.77 32.18
CA PRO A 12 15.14 35.75 32.88
C PRO A 12 16.30 35.64 31.88
N PRO A 13 17.47 36.26 32.17
CA PRO A 13 18.63 36.25 31.27
C PRO A 13 19.17 34.84 31.01
N ALA A 14 18.88 33.88 31.89
CA ALA A 14 19.07 32.46 31.65
C ALA A 14 17.95 31.65 32.32
N PHE A 15 17.51 30.59 31.65
CA PHE A 15 16.51 29.62 32.13
C PHE A 15 16.68 28.30 31.39
N ASP A 16 16.35 27.18 32.04
CA ASP A 16 16.68 25.85 31.55
C ASP A 16 18.17 25.78 31.13
N GLU A 17 18.48 25.22 29.95
CA GLU A 17 19.81 25.24 29.33
C GLU A 17 20.08 26.47 28.43
N TYR A 18 19.23 27.50 28.44
CA TYR A 18 19.32 28.65 27.53
C TYR A 18 19.80 29.93 28.22
N ARG A 19 20.73 30.63 27.58
CA ARG A 19 21.17 31.97 27.96
C ARG A 19 20.75 32.97 26.90
N LEU A 20 19.91 33.94 27.25
CA LEU A 20 19.51 35.00 26.33
C LEU A 20 20.70 35.94 26.06
N ILE A 21 20.94 36.24 24.79
CA ILE A 21 22.02 37.11 24.33
C ILE A 21 21.48 38.51 24.03
N ARG A 22 20.47 38.60 23.15
CA ARG A 22 19.85 39.87 22.74
C ARG A 22 18.47 39.65 22.15
N LEU A 23 17.62 40.69 22.16
CA LEU A 23 16.34 40.69 21.45
C LEU A 23 16.59 40.71 19.92
N LEU A 24 15.87 39.86 19.18
CA LEU A 24 15.84 39.81 17.72
C LEU A 24 14.64 40.57 17.14
N GLY A 25 13.48 40.53 17.81
CA GLY A 25 12.29 41.24 17.37
C GLY A 25 11.15 41.20 18.39
N GLN A 26 10.23 42.17 18.30
CA GLN A 26 9.04 42.28 19.14
C GLN A 26 7.83 42.62 18.27
N GLY A 27 6.71 41.89 18.44
CA GLY A 27 5.47 42.12 17.71
C GLY A 27 4.23 41.66 18.49
N GLY A 28 3.04 41.77 17.88
CA GLY A 28 1.76 41.43 18.53
C GLY A 28 1.61 39.97 18.96
N MET A 29 2.46 39.07 18.46
CA MET A 29 2.48 37.64 18.86
C MET A 29 3.53 37.33 19.92
N GLY A 30 4.32 38.31 20.37
CA GLY A 30 5.32 38.17 21.43
C GLY A 30 6.74 38.66 21.08
N ARG A 31 7.75 38.20 21.83
CA ARG A 31 9.16 38.64 21.75
C ARG A 31 10.08 37.49 21.35
N VAL A 32 10.97 37.72 20.39
CA VAL A 32 11.96 36.75 19.91
C VAL A 32 13.35 37.18 20.34
N TYR A 33 14.11 36.30 20.98
CA TYR A 33 15.48 36.53 21.44
C TYR A 33 16.47 35.60 20.75
N LEU A 34 17.68 36.07 20.51
CA LEU A 34 18.84 35.23 20.25
C LEU A 34 19.32 34.69 21.58
N ALA A 35 19.52 33.38 21.67
CA ALA A 35 20.01 32.71 22.86
C ALA A 35 21.13 31.71 22.51
N GLU A 36 21.91 31.36 23.51
CA GLU A 36 22.86 30.25 23.49
C GLU A 36 22.24 29.06 24.22
N ASP A 37 22.13 27.93 23.53
CA ASP A 37 21.90 26.62 24.12
C ASP A 37 23.22 26.15 24.71
N THR A 38 23.37 26.30 26.01
CA THR A 38 24.63 26.06 26.74
C THR A 38 24.97 24.58 26.86
N ALA A 39 23.97 23.69 26.75
CA ALA A 39 24.17 22.24 26.75
C ALA A 39 24.73 21.75 25.42
N LEU A 40 24.24 22.29 24.30
CA LEU A 40 24.66 21.87 22.95
C LEU A 40 25.64 22.83 22.27
N GLN A 41 26.05 23.89 22.98
CA GLN A 41 26.98 24.93 22.52
C GLN A 41 26.60 25.51 21.13
N ARG A 42 25.33 25.88 20.97
CA ARG A 42 24.80 26.41 19.69
C ARG A 42 23.92 27.64 19.90
N ARG A 43 23.77 28.44 18.84
CA ARG A 43 22.83 29.58 18.82
C ARG A 43 21.43 29.13 18.44
N VAL A 44 20.44 29.64 19.15
CA VAL A 44 19.01 29.36 18.93
C VAL A 44 18.20 30.67 18.97
N ALA A 45 17.04 30.69 18.33
CA ALA A 45 16.07 31.75 18.49
C ALA A 45 14.96 31.29 19.44
N ILE A 46 14.62 32.10 20.44
CA ILE A 46 13.59 31.79 21.42
C ILE A 46 12.46 32.81 21.31
N LYS A 47 11.26 32.37 20.92
CA LYS A 47 10.06 33.19 20.82
C LYS A 47 9.16 32.96 22.02
N PHE A 48 8.97 33.99 22.84
CA PHE A 48 7.95 34.03 23.89
C PHE A 48 6.62 34.46 23.28
N ILE A 49 5.54 33.74 23.56
CA ILE A 49 4.20 34.03 23.05
C ILE A 49 3.57 35.15 23.90
N GLY A 50 3.08 36.21 23.26
CA GLY A 50 2.64 37.47 23.90
C GLY A 50 1.29 37.43 24.64
N ALA A 51 0.73 36.25 24.89
CA ALA A 51 -0.55 36.05 25.56
C ALA A 51 -0.42 36.13 27.09
N GLU A 52 -1.32 36.85 27.77
CA GLU A 52 -1.53 36.65 29.22
C GLU A 52 -1.76 35.17 29.50
N ARG A 53 -1.23 34.69 30.65
CA ARG A 53 -1.23 33.29 31.11
C ARG A 53 -2.38 32.45 30.52
N PRO A 54 -2.13 31.63 29.49
CA PRO A 54 -3.20 30.91 28.80
C PRO A 54 -3.91 29.90 29.71
N GLY A 55 -5.23 29.78 29.60
CA GLY A 55 -6.01 28.76 30.31
C GLY A 55 -5.57 27.34 29.94
N PRO A 56 -5.89 26.30 30.75
CA PRO A 56 -5.43 24.93 30.52
C PRO A 56 -5.71 24.39 29.10
N GLY A 57 -6.94 24.52 28.59
CA GLY A 57 -7.30 24.03 27.25
C GLY A 57 -6.67 24.81 26.09
N GLN A 58 -6.33 26.09 26.30
CA GLN A 58 -5.63 26.91 25.31
C GLN A 58 -4.13 26.56 25.26
N ARG A 59 -3.53 26.24 26.42
CA ARG A 59 -2.16 25.72 26.50
C ARG A 59 -2.03 24.40 25.74
N ASP A 60 -2.92 23.44 25.99
CA ASP A 60 -2.83 22.11 25.38
C ASP A 60 -2.89 22.16 23.84
N ARG A 61 -3.75 23.03 23.27
CA ARG A 61 -3.84 23.24 21.82
C ARG A 61 -2.60 23.95 21.25
N LEU A 62 -2.10 25.00 21.93
CA LEU A 62 -0.87 25.68 21.53
C LEU A 62 0.32 24.71 21.50
N PHE A 63 0.46 23.87 22.54
CA PHE A 63 1.48 22.83 22.58
C PHE A 63 1.25 21.72 21.55
N ALA A 64 0.00 21.36 21.23
CA ALA A 64 -0.30 20.38 20.18
C ALA A 64 0.12 20.89 18.79
N GLU A 65 -0.25 22.12 18.42
CA GLU A 65 0.14 22.72 17.14
C GLU A 65 1.66 22.94 17.07
N ALA A 66 2.29 23.41 18.15
CA ALA A 66 3.73 23.64 18.20
C ALA A 66 4.55 22.34 18.12
N ARG A 67 4.02 21.23 18.65
CA ARG A 67 4.66 19.90 18.54
C ARG A 67 4.44 19.26 17.18
N ALA A 68 3.30 19.50 16.53
CA ALA A 68 3.11 19.13 15.13
C ALA A 68 4.16 19.83 14.24
N LEU A 69 4.44 21.12 14.50
CA LEU A 69 5.52 21.86 13.86
C LEU A 69 6.92 21.33 14.22
N ALA A 70 7.17 20.93 15.47
CA ALA A 70 8.47 20.35 15.89
C ALA A 70 8.80 18.98 15.27
N ARG A 71 7.77 18.21 14.88
CA ARG A 71 7.94 16.95 14.14
C ARG A 71 8.25 17.17 12.66
N LEU A 72 7.97 18.36 12.14
CA LEU A 72 8.23 18.73 10.76
C LEU A 72 9.71 19.09 10.58
N ARG A 73 10.49 18.17 10.00
CA ARG A 73 11.86 18.42 9.59
C ARG A 73 11.92 18.62 8.09
N HIS A 74 12.07 19.86 7.64
CA HIS A 74 12.12 20.18 6.22
C HIS A 74 13.07 21.35 5.96
N PRO A 75 13.91 21.32 4.92
CA PRO A 75 14.88 22.40 4.65
C PRO A 75 14.24 23.80 4.53
N ASN A 76 13.01 23.90 4.01
CA ASN A 76 12.31 25.17 3.83
C ASN A 76 11.34 25.54 4.95
N VAL A 77 11.40 24.87 6.09
CA VAL A 77 10.63 25.22 7.30
C VAL A 77 11.59 25.36 8.46
N VAL A 78 11.40 26.37 9.30
CA VAL A 78 12.24 26.55 10.48
C VAL A 78 12.15 25.33 11.40
N THR A 79 13.30 24.82 11.84
CA THR A 79 13.32 23.70 12.76
C THR A 79 12.96 24.19 14.15
N VAL A 80 11.87 23.70 14.71
CA VAL A 80 11.55 23.89 16.13
C VAL A 80 12.28 22.82 16.95
N TYR A 81 13.14 23.24 17.86
CA TYR A 81 13.88 22.33 18.75
C TYR A 81 13.10 21.98 20.01
N ARG A 82 12.39 22.96 20.59
CA ARG A 82 11.70 22.79 21.85
C ARG A 82 10.50 23.75 21.94
N VAL A 83 9.46 23.29 22.61
CA VAL A 83 8.35 24.12 23.06
C VAL A 83 8.27 23.90 24.56
N SER A 84 8.26 24.95 25.36
CA SER A 84 8.17 24.83 26.81
C SER A 84 7.57 26.09 27.42
N GLU A 85 7.66 26.26 28.73
CA GLU A 85 7.18 27.45 29.43
C GLU A 85 8.18 27.86 30.51
N VAL A 86 8.30 29.16 30.76
CA VAL A 86 9.05 29.70 31.89
C VAL A 86 8.17 30.69 32.63
N GLY A 87 7.96 30.47 33.93
CA GLY A 87 7.06 31.30 34.73
C GLY A 87 5.64 31.42 34.15
N SER A 88 5.10 30.33 33.59
CA SER A 88 3.78 30.25 32.92
C SER A 88 3.66 31.01 31.60
N HIS A 89 4.79 31.43 31.01
CA HIS A 89 4.83 32.05 29.68
C HIS A 89 5.39 31.03 28.67
N PRO A 90 4.58 30.59 27.69
CA PRO A 90 5.03 29.66 26.66
C PRO A 90 6.15 30.27 25.81
N TYR A 91 7.17 29.46 25.54
CA TYR A 91 8.25 29.82 24.63
C TYR A 91 8.55 28.70 23.64
N LEU A 92 8.97 29.10 22.46
CA LEU A 92 9.35 28.25 21.34
C LEU A 92 10.84 28.45 21.06
N VAL A 93 11.63 27.39 21.18
CA VAL A 93 13.03 27.36 20.76
C VAL A 93 13.09 26.83 19.35
N GLN A 94 13.68 27.61 18.47
CA GLN A 94 13.83 27.28 17.07
C GLN A 94 15.25 27.54 16.60
N GLU A 95 15.58 26.98 15.45
CA GLU A 95 16.81 27.24 14.72
C GLU A 95 17.03 28.75 14.58
N PHE A 96 18.22 29.21 14.98
CA PHE A 96 18.61 30.59 14.69
C PHE A 96 19.02 30.68 13.21
N LEU A 97 18.29 31.52 12.47
CA LEU A 97 18.52 31.72 11.04
C LEU A 97 19.34 33.00 10.83
N PRO A 98 20.61 32.92 10.39
CA PRO A 98 21.47 34.09 10.17
C PRO A 98 21.14 34.87 8.88
N GLY A 99 19.86 34.91 8.50
CA GLY A 99 19.36 35.52 7.25
C GLY A 99 18.65 36.85 7.47
N VAL A 100 18.12 37.41 6.37
CA VAL A 100 17.25 38.60 6.37
C VAL A 100 15.79 38.20 6.12
N SER A 101 14.84 39.00 6.58
CA SER A 101 13.43 38.77 6.24
C SER A 101 13.22 39.01 4.74
N LEU A 102 12.29 38.27 4.14
CA LEU A 102 11.87 38.49 2.76
C LEU A 102 11.31 39.92 2.56
N ARG A 103 10.76 40.53 3.63
CA ARG A 103 10.30 41.93 3.65
C ARG A 103 11.41 42.95 3.40
N ASP A 104 12.64 42.64 3.80
CA ASP A 104 13.78 43.55 3.69
C ASP A 104 14.45 43.48 2.30
N LEU A 105 13.98 42.60 1.42
CA LEU A 105 14.46 42.55 0.04
C LEU A 105 13.90 43.71 -0.78
N ALA A 106 14.75 44.33 -1.59
CA ALA A 106 14.31 45.30 -2.57
C ALA A 106 13.51 44.60 -3.69
N THR A 107 12.21 44.89 -3.78
CA THR A 107 11.31 44.43 -4.84
C THR A 107 11.15 45.52 -5.93
N PRO A 108 10.80 45.16 -7.18
CA PRO A 108 10.56 43.82 -7.72
C PRO A 108 11.85 43.00 -7.90
N LEU A 109 11.73 41.68 -7.79
CA LEU A 109 12.82 40.72 -8.00
C LEU A 109 12.77 40.09 -9.40
N PRO A 110 13.92 39.66 -9.96
CA PRO A 110 13.94 38.91 -11.22
C PRO A 110 13.09 37.62 -11.15
N PRO A 111 12.36 37.24 -12.22
CA PRO A 111 11.50 36.06 -12.23
C PRO A 111 12.17 34.75 -11.80
N GLU A 112 13.46 34.58 -12.12
CA GLU A 112 14.27 33.42 -11.75
C GLU A 112 14.44 33.35 -10.22
N ARG A 113 14.64 34.51 -9.58
CA ARG A 113 14.77 34.62 -8.13
C ARG A 113 13.42 34.41 -7.45
N VAL A 114 12.35 34.99 -7.99
CA VAL A 114 10.98 34.76 -7.49
C VAL A 114 10.60 33.28 -7.58
N LEU A 115 10.93 32.61 -8.68
CA LEU A 115 10.68 31.18 -8.85
C LEU A 115 11.47 30.33 -7.86
N ALA A 116 12.73 30.65 -7.60
CA ALA A 116 13.54 29.95 -6.61
C ALA A 116 12.94 30.07 -5.19
N ILE A 117 12.48 31.27 -4.83
CA ILE A 117 11.78 31.53 -3.56
C ILE A 117 10.45 30.76 -3.53
N ALA A 118 9.65 30.84 -4.59
CA ALA A 118 8.36 30.14 -4.70
C ALA A 118 8.49 28.63 -4.53
N LEU A 119 9.53 28.02 -5.10
CA LEU A 119 9.82 26.59 -4.95
C LEU A 119 10.15 26.22 -3.50
N GLY A 120 10.99 26.99 -2.83
CA GLY A 120 11.33 26.74 -1.42
C GLY A 120 10.09 26.87 -0.53
N LEU A 121 9.34 27.97 -0.67
CA LEU A 121 8.12 28.20 0.11
C LEU A 121 7.04 27.17 -0.17
N GLY A 122 6.82 26.82 -1.44
CA GLY A 122 5.89 25.77 -1.83
C GLY A 122 6.24 24.43 -1.18
N ARG A 123 7.51 24.01 -1.25
CA ARG A 123 7.98 22.74 -0.66
C ARG A 123 7.79 22.73 0.86
N GLY A 124 8.12 23.84 1.52
CA GLY A 124 7.91 24.00 2.95
C GLY A 124 6.44 23.89 3.33
N LEU A 125 5.56 24.55 2.57
CA LEU A 125 4.12 24.51 2.80
C LEU A 125 3.52 23.12 2.52
N ALA A 126 3.96 22.45 1.46
CA ALA A 126 3.54 21.08 1.14
C ALA A 126 3.96 20.09 2.25
N ALA A 127 5.16 20.25 2.78
CA ALA A 127 5.62 19.46 3.91
C ALA A 127 4.75 19.70 5.17
N ALA A 128 4.40 20.96 5.46
CA ALA A 128 3.50 21.30 6.56
C ALA A 128 2.08 20.72 6.37
N HIS A 129 1.50 20.85 5.17
CA HIS A 129 0.16 20.33 4.86
C HIS A 129 0.07 18.80 4.96
N ARG A 130 1.10 18.06 4.54
CA ARG A 130 1.19 16.60 4.74
C ARG A 130 1.27 16.21 6.22
N ALA A 131 1.82 17.08 7.06
CA ALA A 131 1.83 16.94 8.51
C ALA A 131 0.53 17.49 9.15
N HIS A 132 -0.49 17.84 8.36
CA HIS A 132 -1.74 18.45 8.81
C HIS A 132 -1.59 19.79 9.54
N VAL A 133 -0.50 20.53 9.28
CA VAL A 133 -0.22 21.87 9.85
C VAL A 133 -0.50 22.94 8.80
N LEU A 134 -1.36 23.91 9.13
CA LEU A 134 -1.61 25.11 8.32
C LEU A 134 -0.73 26.28 8.79
N HIS A 135 -0.27 27.14 7.88
CA HIS A 135 0.57 28.29 8.24
C HIS A 135 -0.26 29.46 8.78
N ARG A 136 -1.41 29.77 8.17
CA ARG A 136 -2.41 30.78 8.55
C ARG A 136 -1.96 32.26 8.55
N ASP A 137 -0.66 32.56 8.58
CA ASP A 137 -0.11 33.95 8.49
C ASP A 137 1.04 34.06 7.47
N ILE A 138 0.83 33.62 6.23
CA ILE A 138 1.86 33.73 5.19
C ILE A 138 1.98 35.20 4.78
N LYS A 139 3.15 35.80 5.02
CA LYS A 139 3.52 37.17 4.67
C LYS A 139 5.05 37.30 4.55
N PRO A 140 5.58 38.39 3.96
CA PRO A 140 7.02 38.57 3.81
C PRO A 140 7.79 38.55 5.13
N ASP A 141 7.23 39.10 6.23
CA ASP A 141 7.87 39.07 7.56
C ASP A 141 8.14 37.64 8.07
N ASN A 142 7.32 36.66 7.65
CA ASN A 142 7.38 35.27 8.11
C ASN A 142 8.18 34.35 7.17
N VAL A 143 9.03 34.94 6.32
CA VAL A 143 9.95 34.22 5.44
C VAL A 143 11.36 34.73 5.68
N MET A 144 12.29 33.82 5.98
CA MET A 144 13.71 34.14 6.12
C MET A 144 14.49 33.71 4.88
N VAL A 145 15.36 34.59 4.39
CA VAL A 145 16.29 34.32 3.30
C VAL A 145 17.70 34.23 3.87
N LEU A 146 18.30 33.04 3.79
CA LEU A 146 19.63 32.74 4.33
C LEU A 146 20.75 33.23 3.39
N PRO A 147 21.99 33.42 3.88
CA PRO A 147 23.14 33.85 3.07
C PRO A 147 23.39 32.99 1.83
N GLU A 148 23.14 31.68 1.92
CA GLU A 148 23.29 30.69 0.85
C GLU A 148 22.14 30.74 -0.18
N GLY A 149 21.16 31.62 0.05
CA GLY A 149 20.01 31.85 -0.83
C GLY A 149 18.81 30.93 -0.59
N GLU A 150 18.89 30.06 0.42
CA GLU A 150 17.76 29.24 0.89
C GLU A 150 16.67 30.10 1.53
N VAL A 151 15.42 29.66 1.39
CA VAL A 151 14.29 30.29 2.06
C VAL A 151 13.66 29.34 3.07
N LYS A 152 13.31 29.88 4.24
CA LYS A 152 12.61 29.13 5.29
C LYS A 152 11.36 29.87 5.74
N LEU A 153 10.25 29.15 5.81
CA LEU A 153 9.03 29.60 6.48
C LEU A 153 9.27 29.61 7.99
N VAL A 154 9.02 30.75 8.63
CA VAL A 154 9.07 30.94 10.09
C VAL A 154 7.69 31.35 10.59
N ASP A 155 7.50 31.34 11.92
CA ASP A 155 6.33 31.98 12.54
C ASP A 155 4.97 31.48 12.01
N PHE A 156 4.82 30.15 11.99
CA PHE A 156 3.51 29.51 11.82
C PHE A 156 2.55 30.07 12.87
N GLY A 157 1.33 30.40 12.46
CA GLY A 157 0.33 31.16 13.22
C GLY A 157 -0.25 30.47 14.46
N LEU A 158 0.59 29.89 15.31
CA LEU A 158 0.29 29.24 16.59
C LEU A 158 -0.46 30.18 17.57
N ALA A 159 -0.33 31.50 17.38
CA ALA A 159 -1.04 32.53 18.16
C ALA A 159 -2.35 33.02 17.50
N LEU A 160 -2.65 32.60 16.26
CA LEU A 160 -3.87 33.00 15.54
C LEU A 160 -5.02 32.02 15.75
N SER A 161 -4.70 30.74 15.98
CA SER A 161 -5.64 29.78 16.62
C SER A 161 -6.09 30.26 18.00
N TRP A 162 -5.25 31.07 18.69
CA TRP A 162 -5.49 31.61 20.03
C TRP A 162 -6.41 32.85 20.05
N ALA A 163 -6.24 33.82 19.14
CA ALA A 163 -7.09 35.01 19.08
C ALA A 163 -8.51 34.73 18.52
N ALA A 164 -8.66 33.67 17.73
CA ALA A 164 -9.93 33.31 17.12
C ALA A 164 -10.98 32.72 18.09
N GLU A 165 -10.68 32.63 19.38
CA GLU A 165 -11.62 32.13 20.40
C GLU A 165 -11.88 33.14 21.53
N GLN A 166 -11.24 34.32 21.51
CA GLN A 166 -11.53 35.39 22.48
C GLN A 166 -12.87 36.09 22.23
N ALA A 167 -13.53 35.84 21.10
CA ALA A 167 -14.88 36.32 20.86
C ALA A 167 -15.89 35.36 21.52
N ASP A 168 -16.39 35.76 22.68
CA ASP A 168 -17.39 35.09 23.51
C ASP A 168 -18.51 34.43 22.68
N THR A 169 -18.70 33.13 22.87
CA THR A 169 -19.66 32.25 22.16
C THR A 169 -21.09 32.42 22.69
N ALA A 170 -21.55 33.67 22.74
CA ALA A 170 -22.95 34.01 22.92
C ALA A 170 -23.32 35.12 21.92
N ALA A 171 -23.90 34.71 20.79
CA ALA A 171 -24.44 35.54 19.70
C ALA A 171 -23.45 36.16 18.69
N ARG A 172 -22.98 35.36 17.71
CA ARG A 172 -22.82 35.73 16.28
C ARG A 172 -22.29 34.53 15.45
N ALA A 173 -22.77 34.39 14.21
CA ALA A 173 -22.49 33.28 13.30
C ALA A 173 -21.15 33.42 12.50
N THR A 174 -20.12 34.04 13.08
CA THR A 174 -18.86 34.34 12.36
C THR A 174 -17.65 34.04 13.25
N VAL A 175 -16.72 33.22 12.75
CA VAL A 175 -15.42 32.93 13.39
C VAL A 175 -14.59 34.23 13.39
N PRO A 176 -14.01 34.66 14.51
CA PRO A 176 -13.14 35.84 14.53
C PRO A 176 -11.92 35.68 13.62
N ILE A 177 -11.65 36.76 12.88
CA ILE A 177 -10.66 36.84 11.80
C ILE A 177 -9.26 36.93 12.41
N ALA A 178 -8.42 35.91 12.18
CA ALA A 178 -7.07 35.83 12.74
C ALA A 178 -5.99 35.78 11.63
N GLY A 179 -5.05 36.74 11.65
CA GLY A 179 -3.91 36.88 10.72
C GLY A 179 -3.68 38.33 10.26
N THR A 180 -2.77 38.55 9.33
CA THR A 180 -2.52 39.89 8.76
C THR A 180 -3.54 40.17 7.64
N ARG A 181 -4.55 41.04 7.89
CA ARG A 181 -5.69 41.28 6.96
C ARG A 181 -5.33 41.42 5.48
N GLY A 182 -4.23 42.12 5.16
CA GLY A 182 -3.76 42.33 3.79
C GLY A 182 -3.17 41.10 3.08
N TYR A 183 -3.03 39.95 3.75
CA TYR A 183 -2.56 38.69 3.18
C TYR A 183 -3.57 37.53 3.36
N MET A 184 -4.78 37.83 3.84
CA MET A 184 -5.81 36.81 4.08
C MET A 184 -6.57 36.45 2.81
N ALA A 185 -6.98 35.18 2.73
CA ALA A 185 -7.88 34.71 1.70
C ALA A 185 -9.32 35.26 1.89
N PRO A 186 -10.08 35.48 0.81
CA PRO A 186 -11.47 35.97 0.86
C PRO A 186 -12.39 35.19 1.79
N GLU A 187 -12.29 33.86 1.80
CA GLU A 187 -13.07 32.98 2.67
C GLU A 187 -12.75 33.20 4.16
N VAL A 188 -11.48 33.45 4.49
CA VAL A 188 -11.05 33.73 5.88
C VAL A 188 -11.54 35.11 6.33
N LEU A 189 -11.52 36.11 5.44
CA LEU A 189 -12.08 37.44 5.69
C LEU A 189 -13.60 37.39 5.91
N ARG A 190 -14.30 36.42 5.32
CA ARG A 190 -15.73 36.16 5.52
C ARG A 190 -16.04 35.32 6.77
N GLY A 191 -15.02 34.88 7.50
CA GLY A 191 -15.18 34.06 8.72
C GLY A 191 -15.44 32.58 8.44
N GLU A 192 -15.13 32.08 7.24
CA GLU A 192 -15.17 30.64 6.92
C GLU A 192 -13.93 29.92 7.50
N PRO A 193 -14.00 28.60 7.75
CA PRO A 193 -12.88 27.85 8.30
C PRO A 193 -11.63 27.90 7.41
N PRO A 194 -10.43 28.19 7.96
CA PRO A 194 -9.20 28.21 7.17
C PRO A 194 -8.81 26.81 6.71
N GLY A 195 -8.29 26.70 5.48
CA GLY A 195 -7.81 25.44 4.90
C GLY A 195 -6.53 25.61 4.06
N PRO A 196 -5.97 24.51 3.52
CA PRO A 196 -4.72 24.54 2.73
C PRO A 196 -4.75 25.53 1.54
N ARG A 197 -5.92 25.73 0.95
CA ARG A 197 -6.15 26.66 -0.17
C ARG A 197 -6.07 28.13 0.24
N GLY A 198 -6.25 28.44 1.53
CA GLY A 198 -6.04 29.77 2.09
C GLY A 198 -4.55 30.10 2.21
N ASP A 199 -3.71 29.14 2.63
CA ASP A 199 -2.25 29.32 2.63
C ASP A 199 -1.70 29.50 1.20
N VAL A 200 -2.24 28.75 0.23
CA VAL A 200 -1.89 28.93 -1.20
C VAL A 200 -2.20 30.35 -1.69
N TYR A 201 -3.30 30.94 -1.24
CA TYR A 201 -3.67 32.31 -1.57
C TYR A 201 -2.70 33.33 -0.95
N GLY A 202 -2.40 33.19 0.35
CA GLY A 202 -1.43 34.06 1.03
C GLY A 202 -0.03 34.00 0.40
N LEU A 203 0.42 32.80 0.00
CA LEU A 203 1.66 32.64 -0.78
C LEU A 203 1.57 33.32 -2.15
N GLY A 204 0.42 33.25 -2.83
CA GLY A 204 0.16 33.97 -4.07
C GLY A 204 0.35 35.48 -3.93
N LEU A 205 -0.12 36.08 -2.83
CA LEU A 205 0.04 37.51 -2.57
C LEU A 205 1.50 37.90 -2.36
N VAL A 206 2.24 37.11 -1.57
CA VAL A 206 3.69 37.31 -1.37
C VAL A 206 4.44 37.23 -2.70
N LEU A 207 4.15 36.22 -3.52
CA LEU A 207 4.84 36.05 -4.81
C LEU A 207 4.50 37.16 -5.80
N HIS A 208 3.28 37.68 -5.78
CA HIS A 208 2.91 38.85 -6.58
C HIS A 208 3.71 40.08 -6.17
N GLU A 209 3.80 40.37 -4.87
CA GLU A 209 4.56 41.49 -4.33
C GLU A 209 6.05 41.40 -4.67
N LEU A 210 6.63 40.20 -4.60
CA LEU A 210 8.01 39.99 -5.03
C LEU A 210 8.22 40.22 -6.53
N LEU A 211 7.26 39.83 -7.36
CA LEU A 211 7.39 39.92 -8.82
C LEU A 211 7.11 41.34 -9.34
N GLU A 212 6.10 42.00 -8.79
CA GLU A 212 5.56 43.28 -9.29
C GLU A 212 5.98 44.49 -8.42
N GLY A 213 6.58 44.24 -7.25
CA GLY A 213 7.00 45.28 -6.30
C GLY A 213 5.87 45.87 -5.45
N LEU A 214 4.61 45.54 -5.77
CA LEU A 214 3.41 46.04 -5.09
C LEU A 214 2.41 44.89 -4.87
N ARG A 215 1.59 44.98 -3.82
CA ARG A 215 0.50 44.03 -3.59
C ARG A 215 -0.68 44.33 -4.52
N PRO A 216 -1.42 43.30 -5.01
CA PRO A 216 -2.49 43.48 -6.00
C PRO A 216 -3.56 44.50 -5.61
N PHE A 217 -3.89 44.60 -4.32
CA PHE A 217 -5.03 45.37 -3.81
C PHE A 217 -4.64 46.67 -3.10
N ASP A 218 -3.37 47.09 -3.18
CA ASP A 218 -2.88 48.32 -2.54
C ASP A 218 -3.05 49.58 -3.42
N THR A 219 -3.52 49.42 -4.67
CA THR A 219 -3.73 50.54 -5.58
C THR A 219 -5.17 51.07 -5.46
N PRO A 220 -5.37 52.38 -5.19
CA PRO A 220 -6.71 52.94 -5.12
C PRO A 220 -7.40 52.83 -6.48
N THR A 221 -8.63 52.33 -6.49
CA THR A 221 -9.49 52.35 -7.68
C THR A 221 -9.81 53.79 -8.10
N ALA A 222 -10.35 54.00 -9.30
CA ALA A 222 -10.73 55.33 -9.80
C ALA A 222 -11.74 56.08 -8.89
N SER A 223 -12.38 55.39 -7.93
CA SER A 223 -13.28 55.96 -6.91
C SER A 223 -12.60 56.38 -5.61
N GLY A 224 -11.29 56.15 -5.46
CA GLY A 224 -10.52 56.45 -4.25
C GLY A 224 -10.67 55.41 -3.12
N ALA A 225 -11.41 54.32 -3.35
CA ALA A 225 -11.54 53.21 -2.40
C ALA A 225 -10.47 52.14 -2.64
N VAL A 226 -9.95 51.57 -1.55
CA VAL A 226 -9.13 50.35 -1.55
C VAL A 226 -10.10 49.17 -1.59
N ASP A 227 -10.10 48.38 -2.68
CA ASP A 227 -10.94 47.19 -2.77
C ASP A 227 -10.40 46.12 -1.82
N GLU A 228 -11.11 45.83 -0.72
CA GLU A 228 -10.88 44.58 0.01
C GLU A 228 -11.34 43.41 -0.89
N PRO A 229 -10.60 42.28 -0.97
CA PRO A 229 -10.94 41.13 -1.81
C PRO A 229 -12.12 40.32 -1.25
N THR A 230 -13.15 40.98 -0.74
CA THR A 230 -14.35 40.38 -0.15
C THR A 230 -15.46 40.14 -1.19
N THR A 231 -15.35 40.76 -2.37
CA THR A 231 -16.32 40.65 -3.47
C THR A 231 -15.76 39.86 -4.67
N PRO A 232 -16.60 39.10 -5.41
CA PRO A 232 -16.18 38.38 -6.62
C PRO A 232 -15.65 39.29 -7.75
N GLU A 233 -16.01 40.57 -7.73
CA GLU A 233 -15.60 41.58 -8.70
C GLU A 233 -14.17 42.10 -8.47
N ALA A 234 -13.64 41.96 -7.25
CA ALA A 234 -12.27 42.35 -6.91
C ALA A 234 -11.27 41.42 -7.63
N ARG A 235 -10.55 41.96 -8.61
CA ARG A 235 -9.52 41.23 -9.37
C ARG A 235 -8.18 41.94 -9.26
N PRO A 236 -7.06 41.19 -9.20
CA PRO A 236 -5.73 41.78 -9.36
C PRO A 236 -5.68 42.66 -10.62
N PRO A 237 -5.08 43.86 -10.56
CA PRO A 237 -5.03 44.77 -11.70
C PRO A 237 -4.36 44.10 -12.90
N SER A 238 -4.98 44.25 -14.07
CA SER A 238 -4.48 43.73 -15.33
C SER A 238 -3.33 44.61 -15.83
N VAL A 239 -2.10 44.34 -15.38
CA VAL A 239 -0.91 44.99 -15.93
C VAL A 239 -0.54 44.32 -17.26
N GLU A 240 -0.33 45.10 -18.33
CA GLU A 240 0.20 44.65 -19.63
C GLU A 240 1.45 43.77 -19.44
N PRO A 241 1.60 42.64 -20.16
CA PRO A 241 2.74 41.74 -19.98
C PRO A 241 4.03 42.35 -20.54
N SER A 242 4.78 43.09 -19.71
CA SER A 242 6.17 43.46 -20.00
C SER A 242 7.12 42.58 -19.17
N GLY A 243 7.70 41.54 -19.77
CA GLY A 243 8.64 40.66 -19.07
C GLY A 243 9.14 39.48 -19.91
N SER A 244 10.11 38.73 -19.37
CA SER A 244 10.64 37.50 -19.97
C SER A 244 9.55 36.41 -20.06
N GLY A 245 9.73 35.41 -20.95
CA GLY A 245 8.79 34.29 -21.06
C GLY A 245 8.58 33.52 -19.73
N LEU A 246 9.60 33.49 -18.86
CA LEU A 246 9.48 32.95 -17.51
C LEU A 246 8.56 33.79 -16.62
N GLY A 247 8.71 35.13 -16.65
CA GLY A 247 7.87 36.06 -15.90
C GLY A 247 6.39 35.93 -16.24
N VAL A 248 6.05 35.82 -17.53
CA VAL A 248 4.66 35.64 -17.99
C VAL A 248 4.03 34.35 -17.44
N ARG A 249 4.74 33.22 -17.53
CA ARG A 249 4.24 31.93 -17.04
C ARG A 249 4.16 31.89 -15.51
N LEU A 250 5.16 32.45 -14.82
CA LEU A 250 5.17 32.55 -13.36
C LEU A 250 4.00 33.41 -12.86
N ARG A 251 3.72 34.53 -13.53
CA ARG A 251 2.57 35.37 -13.25
C ARG A 251 1.24 34.63 -13.41
N ALA A 252 1.09 33.79 -14.43
CA ALA A 252 -0.12 32.97 -14.59
C ALA A 252 -0.35 32.01 -13.41
N VAL A 253 0.73 31.40 -12.89
CA VAL A 253 0.66 30.55 -11.68
C VAL A 253 0.27 31.38 -10.46
N ILE A 254 0.87 32.56 -10.28
CA ILE A 254 0.55 33.48 -9.18
C ILE A 254 -0.92 33.90 -9.23
N LEU A 255 -1.44 34.30 -10.39
CA LEU A 255 -2.84 34.71 -10.55
C LEU A 255 -3.82 33.57 -10.24
N ARG A 256 -3.49 32.32 -10.59
CA ARG A 256 -4.31 31.16 -10.20
C ARG A 256 -4.34 30.92 -8.70
N CYS A 257 -3.27 31.24 -7.96
CA CYS A 257 -3.29 31.21 -6.50
C CYS A 257 -4.25 32.27 -5.92
N LEU A 258 -4.46 33.38 -6.64
CA LEU A 258 -5.27 34.53 -6.23
C LEU A 258 -6.73 34.49 -6.67
N GLU A 259 -7.21 33.36 -7.22
CA GLU A 259 -8.62 33.18 -7.58
C GLU A 259 -9.55 33.40 -6.37
N TYR A 260 -10.64 34.13 -6.56
CA TYR A 260 -11.60 34.43 -5.50
C TYR A 260 -12.22 33.14 -4.94
N ASP A 261 -12.71 32.27 -5.81
CA ASP A 261 -13.26 30.96 -5.45
C ASP A 261 -12.12 29.98 -5.12
N ALA A 262 -12.08 29.53 -3.86
CA ALA A 262 -11.09 28.58 -3.38
C ALA A 262 -11.02 27.32 -4.25
N ALA A 263 -12.15 26.83 -4.81
CA ALA A 263 -12.20 25.63 -5.64
C ALA A 263 -11.35 25.74 -6.93
N ARG A 264 -11.16 26.95 -7.46
CA ARG A 264 -10.42 27.23 -8.70
C ARG A 264 -8.90 27.37 -8.50
N ARG A 265 -8.48 27.59 -7.26
CA ARG A 265 -7.05 27.59 -6.87
C ARG A 265 -6.43 26.20 -7.01
N PHE A 266 -5.11 26.11 -6.85
CA PHE A 266 -4.45 24.81 -6.70
C PHE A 266 -5.04 24.06 -5.50
N ALA A 267 -5.32 22.76 -5.69
CA ALA A 267 -5.98 21.95 -4.68
C ALA A 267 -5.14 21.75 -3.40
N SER A 268 -3.81 21.88 -3.51
CA SER A 268 -2.85 21.75 -2.42
C SER A 268 -1.54 22.47 -2.75
N ALA A 269 -0.69 22.68 -1.73
CA ALA A 269 0.67 23.17 -1.93
C ALA A 269 1.54 22.20 -2.77
N ASP A 270 1.28 20.88 -2.72
CA ASP A 270 1.92 19.89 -3.61
C ASP A 270 1.59 20.14 -5.09
N ALA A 271 0.33 20.48 -5.39
CA ALA A 271 -0.08 20.81 -6.76
C ALA A 271 0.57 22.11 -7.26
N LEU A 272 0.68 23.12 -6.39
CA LEU A 272 1.41 24.36 -6.67
C LEU A 272 2.91 24.08 -6.91
N CYS A 273 3.55 23.27 -6.05
CA CYS A 273 4.95 22.87 -6.22
C CYS A 273 5.18 22.19 -7.57
N ALA A 274 4.30 21.29 -7.98
CA ALA A 274 4.41 20.60 -9.25
C ALA A 274 4.34 21.56 -10.46
N GLU A 275 3.56 22.64 -10.37
CA GLU A 275 3.51 23.68 -11.41
C GLU A 275 4.77 24.56 -11.39
N LEU A 276 5.22 25.00 -10.21
CA LEU A 276 6.46 25.79 -10.08
C LEU A 276 7.70 24.98 -10.51
N GLU A 277 7.76 23.69 -10.20
CA GLU A 277 8.84 22.80 -10.63
C GLU A 277 8.82 22.62 -12.16
N ARG A 278 7.63 22.56 -12.78
CA ARG A 278 7.52 22.59 -14.25
C ARG A 278 8.08 23.88 -14.82
N LEU A 279 7.78 25.04 -14.24
CA LEU A 279 8.37 26.31 -14.69
C LEU A 279 9.91 26.34 -14.58
N ARG A 280 10.47 25.69 -13.55
CA ARG A 280 11.93 25.55 -13.36
C ARG A 280 12.54 24.59 -14.38
N VAL A 281 11.92 23.43 -14.60
CA VAL A 281 12.37 22.44 -15.58
C VAL A 281 12.23 22.97 -17.01
N ASP A 282 11.17 23.71 -17.31
CA ASP A 282 10.98 24.36 -18.61
C ASP A 282 11.94 25.54 -18.83
N GLY A 283 12.48 26.12 -17.75
CA GLY A 283 13.54 27.14 -17.78
C GLY A 283 14.95 26.56 -17.87
N ASP A 284 15.10 25.26 -17.58
CA ASP A 284 16.36 24.50 -17.54
C ASP A 284 16.27 23.25 -18.44
N ALA A 285 15.38 23.31 -19.43
CA ALA A 285 14.96 22.14 -20.20
C ALA A 285 16.15 21.65 -21.01
N ALA A 286 16.67 20.49 -20.62
CA ALA A 286 17.48 19.69 -21.53
C ALA A 286 16.64 19.49 -22.81
N PRO A 287 17.17 19.84 -23.99
CA PRO A 287 16.42 19.74 -25.22
C PRO A 287 15.82 18.34 -25.35
N ALA A 288 14.59 18.27 -25.87
CA ALA A 288 13.98 16.97 -26.16
C ALA A 288 14.95 16.16 -27.04
N PRO A 289 15.19 14.87 -26.73
CA PRO A 289 16.04 14.05 -27.56
C PRO A 289 15.49 14.07 -29.00
N PRO A 290 16.35 14.23 -30.02
CA PRO A 290 15.90 14.32 -31.40
C PRO A 290 15.20 13.01 -31.80
N GLY A 291 14.04 13.13 -32.45
CA GLY A 291 13.30 11.98 -32.98
C GLY A 291 12.02 11.67 -32.22
N ASN A 292 11.73 10.38 -32.06
CA ASN A 292 10.49 9.91 -31.44
C ASN A 292 10.58 9.98 -29.90
N PRO A 293 9.68 10.71 -29.23
CA PRO A 293 9.73 10.86 -27.78
C PRO A 293 9.26 9.61 -27.04
N TYR A 294 8.56 8.70 -27.72
CA TYR A 294 8.16 7.40 -27.18
C TYR A 294 9.20 6.35 -27.55
N ARG A 295 9.63 5.57 -26.55
CA ARG A 295 10.72 4.59 -26.70
C ARG A 295 10.27 3.22 -27.20
N GLY A 296 8.97 3.03 -27.35
CA GLY A 296 8.39 1.75 -27.71
C GLY A 296 8.70 0.68 -26.68
N LEU A 297 9.35 -0.40 -27.11
CA LEU A 297 9.76 -1.50 -26.25
C LEU A 297 11.11 -1.30 -25.56
N GLN A 298 11.78 -0.16 -25.79
CA GLN A 298 13.06 0.16 -25.15
C GLN A 298 12.84 0.83 -23.78
N ALA A 299 13.79 0.63 -22.87
CA ALA A 299 13.78 1.33 -21.59
C ALA A 299 14.11 2.82 -21.77
N PHE A 300 13.54 3.67 -20.92
CA PHE A 300 14.01 5.05 -20.77
C PHE A 300 15.30 5.09 -19.95
N ASP A 301 16.28 5.82 -20.46
CA ASP A 301 17.57 6.13 -19.80
C ASP A 301 17.65 7.61 -19.38
N ALA A 302 18.73 8.00 -18.69
CA ALA A 302 18.91 9.35 -18.13
C ALA A 302 18.77 10.49 -19.16
N GLU A 303 19.20 10.26 -20.41
CA GLU A 303 19.06 11.22 -21.52
C GLU A 303 17.59 11.47 -21.91
N HIS A 304 16.70 10.54 -21.59
CA HIS A 304 15.27 10.61 -21.91
C HIS A 304 14.45 11.29 -20.81
N ARG A 305 15.08 11.87 -19.78
CA ARG A 305 14.39 12.52 -18.64
C ARG A 305 13.37 13.59 -19.06
N SER A 306 13.60 14.28 -20.18
CA SER A 306 12.72 15.34 -20.68
C SER A 306 11.44 14.81 -21.33
N VAL A 307 11.40 13.51 -21.64
CA VAL A 307 10.26 12.81 -22.26
C VAL A 307 9.71 11.69 -21.36
N PHE A 308 10.14 11.59 -20.11
CA PHE A 308 9.67 10.58 -19.15
C PHE A 308 8.61 11.16 -18.19
N PHE A 309 7.35 10.76 -18.39
CA PHE A 309 6.18 11.33 -17.69
C PHE A 309 5.35 10.25 -16.93
N GLY A 310 4.44 10.69 -16.06
CA GLY A 310 3.48 9.83 -15.36
C GLY A 310 3.97 9.21 -14.05
N ARG A 311 5.25 9.33 -13.72
CA ARG A 311 5.87 8.73 -12.51
C ARG A 311 6.49 9.74 -11.54
N GLY A 312 6.07 11.00 -11.61
CA GLY A 312 6.68 12.08 -10.83
C GLY A 312 6.57 11.88 -9.32
N ALA A 313 5.45 11.30 -8.84
CA ALA A 313 5.25 11.04 -7.42
C ALA A 313 6.19 9.97 -6.88
N GLU A 314 6.35 8.87 -7.61
CA GLU A 314 7.24 7.76 -7.25
C GLU A 314 8.71 8.18 -7.31
N VAL A 315 9.11 8.95 -8.32
CA VAL A 315 10.47 9.51 -8.41
C VAL A 315 10.77 10.37 -7.17
N ARG A 316 9.83 11.24 -6.76
CA ARG A 316 9.99 12.05 -5.54
C ARG A 316 10.06 11.18 -4.29
N ALA A 317 9.16 10.22 -4.15
CA ALA A 317 9.13 9.36 -2.97
C ALA A 317 10.41 8.53 -2.82
N ILE A 318 10.94 7.96 -3.91
CA ILE A 318 12.20 7.22 -3.90
C ILE A 318 13.37 8.17 -3.60
N HIS A 319 13.39 9.36 -4.20
CA HIS A 319 14.42 10.36 -3.94
C HIS A 319 14.46 10.76 -2.45
N GLU A 320 13.30 11.04 -1.84
CA GLU A 320 13.21 11.36 -0.40
C GLU A 320 13.63 10.18 0.48
N ARG A 321 13.24 8.95 0.13
CA ARG A 321 13.72 7.75 0.85
C ARG A 321 15.23 7.60 0.75
N LEU A 322 15.83 7.85 -0.41
CA LEU A 322 17.28 7.84 -0.58
C LEU A 322 17.99 8.93 0.25
N ARG A 323 17.30 10.03 0.63
CA ARG A 323 17.86 10.99 1.60
C ARG A 323 17.93 10.39 3.01
N ALA A 324 16.95 9.58 3.41
CA ALA A 324 16.80 9.03 4.76
C ALA A 324 17.36 7.61 4.97
N GLN A 325 17.51 6.82 3.92
CA GLN A 325 17.86 5.39 3.96
C GLN A 325 19.09 5.09 3.10
N ALA A 326 19.85 4.06 3.48
CA ALA A 326 21.06 3.64 2.76
C ALA A 326 20.76 2.85 1.48
N LEU A 327 19.71 2.04 1.54
CA LEU A 327 19.26 1.14 0.48
C LEU A 327 17.78 1.39 0.22
N VAL A 328 17.41 1.50 -1.05
CA VAL A 328 16.01 1.43 -1.50
C VAL A 328 15.87 0.31 -2.53
N LEU A 329 14.98 -0.64 -2.25
CA LEU A 329 14.64 -1.78 -3.09
C LEU A 329 13.32 -1.52 -3.81
N VAL A 330 13.39 -1.31 -5.13
CA VAL A 330 12.23 -1.03 -5.99
C VAL A 330 11.69 -2.35 -6.54
N ALA A 331 10.53 -2.79 -6.03
CA ALA A 331 9.88 -4.05 -6.38
C ALA A 331 8.53 -3.86 -7.07
N GLY A 332 8.12 -4.81 -7.90
CA GLY A 332 6.84 -4.79 -8.62
C GLY A 332 6.79 -5.76 -9.79
N ASP A 333 5.64 -5.87 -10.45
CA ASP A 333 5.40 -6.84 -11.52
C ASP A 333 6.29 -6.61 -12.76
N SER A 334 6.40 -7.61 -13.64
CA SER A 334 7.11 -7.46 -14.91
C SER A 334 6.42 -6.39 -15.78
N GLY A 335 7.21 -5.58 -16.49
CA GLY A 335 6.67 -4.56 -17.41
C GLY A 335 6.09 -3.27 -16.77
N VAL A 336 6.09 -3.11 -15.44
CA VAL A 336 5.54 -1.88 -14.80
C VAL A 336 6.44 -0.64 -14.92
N GLY A 337 7.65 -0.80 -15.47
CA GLY A 337 8.62 0.26 -15.71
C GLY A 337 9.65 0.52 -14.61
N LYS A 338 9.96 -0.46 -13.75
CA LYS A 338 10.93 -0.33 -12.63
C LYS A 338 12.29 0.24 -13.06
N SER A 339 12.92 -0.38 -14.07
CA SER A 339 14.23 0.04 -14.56
C SER A 339 14.20 1.46 -15.15
N SER A 340 13.15 1.80 -15.91
CA SER A 340 12.96 3.15 -16.46
C SER A 340 12.69 4.21 -15.38
N LEU A 341 11.91 3.88 -14.35
CA LEU A 341 11.69 4.74 -13.19
C LEU A 341 13.01 5.12 -12.52
N CYS A 342 13.89 4.14 -12.30
CA CYS A 342 15.18 4.38 -11.69
C CYS A 342 16.11 5.16 -12.63
N ARG A 343 16.30 4.70 -13.88
CA ARG A 343 17.28 5.25 -14.84
C ARG A 343 16.93 6.65 -15.37
N ALA A 344 15.67 6.88 -15.73
CA ALA A 344 15.24 8.14 -16.34
C ALA A 344 14.61 9.12 -15.32
N GLY A 345 14.08 8.60 -14.21
CA GLY A 345 13.46 9.41 -13.17
C GLY A 345 14.39 9.71 -12.00
N VAL A 346 14.77 8.67 -11.24
CA VAL A 346 15.48 8.81 -9.96
C VAL A 346 16.94 9.21 -10.16
N SER A 347 17.70 8.48 -10.98
CA SER A 347 19.14 8.71 -11.18
C SER A 347 19.45 10.15 -11.66
N PRO A 348 18.77 10.73 -12.66
CA PRO A 348 19.05 12.09 -13.11
C PRO A 348 18.67 13.12 -12.03
N ARG A 349 17.61 12.87 -11.27
CA ARG A 349 17.20 13.73 -10.15
C ARG A 349 18.26 13.73 -9.04
N VAL A 350 18.85 12.58 -8.72
CA VAL A 350 19.96 12.49 -7.75
C VAL A 350 21.18 13.28 -8.20
N THR A 351 21.54 13.21 -9.49
CA THR A 351 22.67 13.99 -10.03
C THR A 351 22.42 15.50 -10.02
N GLN A 352 21.17 15.94 -10.24
CA GLN A 352 20.81 17.36 -10.31
C GLN A 352 20.51 17.99 -8.95
N ALA A 353 19.71 17.30 -8.13
CA ALA A 353 19.21 17.82 -6.87
C ALA A 353 20.06 17.40 -5.66
N GLY A 354 20.90 16.37 -5.81
CA GLY A 354 21.66 15.79 -4.71
C GLY A 354 20.77 15.07 -3.68
N LEU A 355 21.40 14.20 -2.88
CA LEU A 355 20.73 13.55 -1.74
C LEU A 355 21.14 14.17 -0.40
N GLU A 356 22.28 14.85 -0.37
CA GLU A 356 22.85 15.52 0.79
C GLU A 356 23.34 16.89 0.34
N ASP A 357 23.10 17.92 1.15
CA ASP A 357 23.40 19.30 0.78
C ASP A 357 24.93 19.52 0.75
N GLY A 358 25.43 20.18 -0.31
CA GLY A 358 26.87 20.35 -0.56
C GLY A 358 27.61 19.11 -1.09
N CYS A 359 26.89 18.05 -1.48
CA CYS A 359 27.45 16.81 -1.99
C CYS A 359 27.00 16.52 -3.43
N ALA A 360 27.95 16.44 -4.37
CA ALA A 360 27.67 16.12 -5.76
C ALA A 360 27.68 14.59 -5.98
N TYR A 361 26.52 14.03 -6.36
CA TYR A 361 26.37 12.58 -6.53
C TYR A 361 26.68 12.11 -7.96
N THR A 362 27.51 11.07 -8.06
CA THR A 362 27.73 10.31 -9.29
C THR A 362 26.95 9.00 -9.22
N VAL A 363 26.24 8.65 -10.29
CA VAL A 363 25.49 7.38 -10.38
C VAL A 363 26.36 6.34 -11.08
N LEU A 364 26.61 5.22 -10.42
CA LEU A 364 27.28 4.04 -10.98
C LEU A 364 26.24 2.96 -11.20
N SER A 365 26.05 2.51 -12.44
CA SER A 365 25.02 1.53 -12.79
C SER A 365 25.64 0.19 -13.14
N LEU A 366 25.04 -0.90 -12.67
CA LEU A 366 25.43 -2.26 -13.05
C LEU A 366 24.20 -3.18 -13.15
N MET A 367 24.42 -4.32 -13.79
CA MET A 367 23.47 -5.42 -13.86
C MET A 367 24.22 -6.72 -13.49
N PRO A 368 23.73 -7.55 -12.57
CA PRO A 368 24.49 -8.66 -11.99
C PRO A 368 25.05 -9.68 -13.03
N GLY A 369 24.25 -10.12 -14.00
CA GLY A 369 24.73 -11.03 -15.04
C GLY A 369 25.16 -12.41 -14.53
N ARG A 370 26.05 -13.10 -15.26
CA ARG A 370 26.63 -14.40 -14.83
C ARG A 370 27.71 -14.27 -13.76
N ARG A 371 28.44 -13.15 -13.74
CA ARG A 371 29.59 -12.88 -12.85
C ARG A 371 29.38 -11.56 -12.10
N PRO A 372 28.44 -11.52 -11.13
CA PRO A 372 27.98 -10.28 -10.49
C PRO A 372 29.04 -9.55 -9.68
N PHE A 373 29.92 -10.25 -8.98
CA PHE A 373 31.00 -9.61 -8.23
C PHE A 373 31.98 -8.89 -9.17
N THR A 374 32.33 -9.53 -10.29
CA THR A 374 33.17 -8.93 -11.33
C THR A 374 32.54 -7.66 -11.91
N ALA A 375 31.22 -7.69 -12.19
CA ALA A 375 30.49 -6.52 -12.68
C ALA A 375 30.47 -5.35 -11.66
N LEU A 376 30.35 -5.65 -10.36
CA LEU A 376 30.42 -4.66 -9.30
C LEU A 376 31.80 -3.99 -9.21
N VAL A 377 32.87 -4.78 -9.30
CA VAL A 377 34.25 -4.27 -9.30
C VAL A 377 34.48 -3.34 -10.49
N ALA A 378 34.09 -3.76 -11.70
CA ALA A 378 34.23 -2.95 -12.91
C ALA A 378 33.49 -1.61 -12.80
N ALA A 379 32.27 -1.60 -12.23
CA ALA A 379 31.49 -0.38 -12.06
C ALA A 379 32.12 0.62 -11.07
N VAL A 380 32.86 0.14 -10.07
CA VAL A 380 33.40 0.97 -8.97
C VAL A 380 34.88 1.32 -9.15
N ALA A 381 35.68 0.48 -9.82
CA ALA A 381 37.13 0.65 -9.95
C ALA A 381 37.54 2.03 -10.50
N GLY A 382 36.89 2.47 -11.58
CA GLY A 382 37.15 3.78 -12.19
C GLY A 382 36.84 4.96 -11.26
N ARG A 383 35.86 4.83 -10.36
CA ARG A 383 35.53 5.86 -9.36
C ARG A 383 36.59 5.96 -8.26
N LEU A 384 37.21 4.84 -7.90
CA LEU A 384 38.24 4.75 -6.87
C LEU A 384 39.66 5.00 -7.40
N GLY A 385 39.84 5.07 -8.73
CA GLY A 385 41.17 5.21 -9.33
C GLY A 385 42.06 3.97 -9.14
N LEU A 386 41.46 2.80 -8.96
CA LEU A 386 42.14 1.51 -8.77
C LEU A 386 41.98 0.63 -10.01
N SER A 387 42.92 -0.30 -10.24
CA SER A 387 42.70 -1.34 -11.25
C SER A 387 41.66 -2.36 -10.77
N GLU A 388 40.89 -2.94 -11.69
CA GLU A 388 39.88 -3.96 -11.37
C GLU A 388 40.50 -5.15 -10.61
N GLU A 389 41.69 -5.58 -11.01
CA GLU A 389 42.42 -6.68 -10.35
C GLU A 389 42.77 -6.35 -8.89
N THR A 390 43.23 -5.12 -8.63
CA THR A 390 43.60 -4.68 -7.28
C THR A 390 42.37 -4.54 -6.38
N LEU A 391 41.30 -3.94 -6.90
CA LEU A 391 40.06 -3.78 -6.17
C LEU A 391 39.40 -5.15 -5.90
N ALA A 392 39.38 -6.05 -6.89
CA ALA A 392 38.86 -7.41 -6.71
C ALA A 392 39.63 -8.18 -5.62
N ALA A 393 40.98 -8.12 -5.62
CA ALA A 393 41.80 -8.79 -4.63
C ALA A 393 41.55 -8.25 -3.20
N GLN A 394 41.46 -6.93 -3.04
CA GLN A 394 41.18 -6.29 -1.75
C GLN A 394 39.79 -6.66 -1.22
N VAL A 395 38.76 -6.59 -2.07
CA VAL A 395 37.37 -6.80 -1.66
C VAL A 395 37.07 -8.28 -1.39
N ARG A 396 37.72 -9.22 -2.10
CA ARG A 396 37.61 -10.65 -1.80
C ARG A 396 38.21 -11.04 -0.45
N HIS A 397 39.25 -10.32 0.00
CA HIS A 397 39.82 -10.53 1.34
C HIS A 397 39.02 -9.79 2.42
N GLU A 398 38.53 -8.58 2.12
CA GLU A 398 37.78 -7.76 3.05
C GLU A 398 36.60 -7.04 2.36
N PRO A 399 35.37 -7.61 2.40
CA PRO A 399 34.20 -7.06 1.71
C PRO A 399 33.86 -5.60 2.07
N ALA A 400 34.12 -5.19 3.31
CA ALA A 400 33.90 -3.82 3.78
C ALA A 400 34.84 -2.79 3.14
N ALA A 401 35.95 -3.21 2.52
CA ALA A 401 36.95 -2.32 1.93
C ALA A 401 36.35 -1.43 0.82
N MET A 402 35.44 -1.95 0.00
CA MET A 402 34.77 -1.17 -1.06
C MET A 402 33.91 -0.05 -0.48
N ALA A 403 33.08 -0.37 0.52
CA ALA A 403 32.21 0.62 1.16
C ALA A 403 33.03 1.72 1.86
N ARG A 404 34.15 1.36 2.51
CA ARG A 404 35.06 2.34 3.12
C ARG A 404 35.77 3.21 2.08
N ALA A 405 36.26 2.62 0.98
CA ALA A 405 36.93 3.37 -0.09
C ALA A 405 35.98 4.38 -0.74
N LEU A 406 34.72 3.99 -0.99
CA LEU A 406 33.69 4.90 -1.52
C LEU A 406 33.38 6.06 -0.55
N ARG A 407 33.37 5.81 0.76
CA ARG A 407 33.17 6.86 1.79
C ARG A 407 34.38 7.78 1.91
N ALA A 408 35.59 7.25 1.72
CA ALA A 408 36.84 8.01 1.81
C ALA A 408 37.08 8.95 0.61
N ALA A 409 36.38 8.75 -0.51
CA ALA A 409 36.51 9.57 -1.73
C ALA A 409 36.07 11.05 -1.56
N GLY A 410 35.56 11.45 -0.39
CA GLY A 410 35.45 12.84 0.07
C GLY A 410 34.02 13.27 0.48
N PRO A 411 33.88 14.19 1.46
CA PRO A 411 32.58 14.61 2.03
C PRO A 411 31.67 15.40 1.09
N THR A 412 32.17 15.75 -0.11
CA THR A 412 31.50 16.53 -1.16
C THR A 412 31.23 15.71 -2.44
N ARG A 413 31.65 14.43 -2.49
CA ARG A 413 31.60 13.59 -3.70
C ARG A 413 30.81 12.29 -3.45
N GLY A 414 29.50 12.38 -3.49
CA GLY A 414 28.59 11.27 -3.27
C GLY A 414 28.60 10.23 -4.39
N THR A 415 28.20 9.00 -4.06
CA THR A 415 28.02 7.90 -5.00
C THR A 415 26.66 7.24 -4.76
N LEU A 416 25.87 7.13 -5.83
CA LEU A 416 24.68 6.28 -5.87
C LEU A 416 25.03 5.03 -6.68
N LEU A 417 25.01 3.86 -6.05
CA LEU A 417 25.12 2.59 -6.74
C LEU A 417 23.72 2.13 -7.17
N PHE A 418 23.50 2.03 -8.48
CA PHE A 418 22.26 1.53 -9.06
C PHE A 418 22.45 0.10 -9.59
N ILE A 419 21.73 -0.87 -8.99
CA ILE A 419 21.78 -2.28 -9.36
C ILE A 419 20.44 -2.66 -10.02
N ASP A 420 20.47 -2.93 -11.33
CA ASP A 420 19.27 -3.29 -12.07
C ASP A 420 19.13 -4.82 -12.15
N GLN A 421 17.91 -5.34 -11.99
CA GLN A 421 17.58 -6.77 -12.05
C GLN A 421 18.34 -7.62 -11.02
N LEU A 422 18.18 -7.30 -9.74
CA LEU A 422 18.84 -8.02 -8.64
C LEU A 422 18.47 -9.50 -8.59
N GLU A 423 17.32 -9.91 -9.15
CA GLU A 423 16.93 -11.31 -9.27
C GLU A 423 17.91 -12.18 -10.08
N GLU A 424 18.76 -11.57 -10.92
CA GLU A 424 19.77 -12.29 -11.71
C GLU A 424 20.81 -13.05 -10.85
N LEU A 425 20.95 -12.63 -9.58
CA LEU A 425 21.76 -13.33 -8.58
C LEU A 425 21.28 -14.78 -8.36
N PHE A 426 20.00 -15.06 -8.56
CA PHE A 426 19.40 -16.37 -8.31
C PHE A 426 19.10 -17.16 -9.58
N THR A 427 19.01 -16.50 -10.73
CA THR A 427 18.53 -17.12 -11.97
C THR A 427 19.64 -17.48 -12.94
N GLN A 428 20.75 -16.72 -12.95
CA GLN A 428 21.81 -16.90 -13.95
C GLN A 428 23.25 -16.75 -13.44
N SER A 429 23.43 -16.29 -12.19
CA SER A 429 24.77 -16.06 -11.62
C SER A 429 25.47 -17.35 -11.19
N GLU A 430 26.80 -17.35 -11.27
CA GLU A 430 27.62 -18.38 -10.64
C GLU A 430 27.56 -18.25 -9.10
N PRO A 431 27.40 -19.34 -8.34
CA PRO A 431 27.19 -19.27 -6.89
C PRO A 431 28.27 -18.50 -6.12
N ASP A 432 29.54 -18.71 -6.48
CA ASP A 432 30.68 -18.07 -5.79
C ASP A 432 30.74 -16.56 -6.07
N GLU A 433 30.42 -16.12 -7.29
CA GLU A 433 30.34 -14.70 -7.64
C GLU A 433 29.12 -14.04 -6.98
N ALA A 434 27.98 -14.72 -6.91
CA ALA A 434 26.78 -14.21 -6.25
C ALA A 434 27.00 -14.03 -4.74
N SER A 435 27.64 -14.99 -4.07
CA SER A 435 27.94 -14.90 -2.63
C SER A 435 28.88 -13.74 -2.30
N ALA A 436 29.94 -13.55 -3.10
CA ALA A 436 30.87 -12.43 -2.91
C ALA A 436 30.17 -11.08 -3.12
N PHE A 437 29.26 -10.99 -4.09
CA PHE A 437 28.47 -9.77 -4.34
C PHE A 437 27.58 -9.41 -3.14
N THR A 438 26.85 -10.38 -2.58
CA THR A 438 25.90 -10.12 -1.50
C THR A 438 26.56 -9.65 -0.21
N GLN A 439 27.76 -10.17 0.10
CA GLN A 439 28.55 -9.71 1.25
C GLN A 439 28.92 -8.22 1.15
N VAL A 440 29.29 -7.75 -0.04
CA VAL A 440 29.60 -6.33 -0.28
C VAL A 440 28.34 -5.48 -0.18
N LEU A 441 27.22 -5.97 -0.72
CA LEU A 441 25.94 -5.27 -0.69
C LEU A 441 25.43 -5.03 0.74
N GLY A 442 25.61 -5.98 1.66
CA GLY A 442 25.27 -5.80 3.07
C GLY A 442 26.00 -4.61 3.72
N HIS A 443 27.29 -4.40 3.39
CA HIS A 443 28.04 -3.25 3.89
C HIS A 443 27.63 -1.92 3.22
N LEU A 444 27.15 -1.94 1.98
CA LEU A 444 26.61 -0.77 1.28
C LEU A 444 25.19 -0.41 1.74
N ALA A 445 24.48 -1.33 2.39
CA ALA A 445 23.16 -1.13 2.97
C ALA A 445 23.19 -0.43 4.36
N ILE A 446 24.37 -0.11 4.90
CA ILE A 446 24.52 0.62 6.16
C ILE A 446 24.57 2.13 5.89
N LEU A 447 23.67 2.91 6.51
CA LEU A 447 23.56 4.35 6.27
C LEU A 447 24.85 5.09 6.64
N ALA A 448 25.37 5.84 5.67
CA ALA A 448 26.52 6.71 5.87
C ALA A 448 26.55 7.85 4.86
N ARG A 449 27.25 8.93 5.21
CA ARG A 449 27.39 10.10 4.35
C ARG A 449 27.99 9.73 2.99
N GLY A 450 27.41 10.25 1.92
CA GLY A 450 27.96 10.16 0.57
C GLY A 450 27.83 8.82 -0.16
N VAL A 451 27.26 7.75 0.42
CA VAL A 451 27.02 6.47 -0.28
C VAL A 451 25.56 6.05 -0.14
N ARG A 452 24.91 5.74 -1.27
CA ARG A 452 23.53 5.25 -1.34
C ARG A 452 23.41 4.13 -2.36
N THR A 453 22.47 3.22 -2.13
CA THR A 453 22.20 2.08 -3.01
C THR A 453 20.74 2.08 -3.43
N LEU A 454 20.52 1.93 -4.74
CA LEU A 454 19.19 1.78 -5.34
C LEU A 454 19.21 0.47 -6.12
N ALA A 455 18.25 -0.42 -5.89
CA ALA A 455 18.19 -1.68 -6.63
C ALA A 455 16.78 -2.00 -7.11
N THR A 456 16.65 -2.65 -8.28
CA THR A 456 15.37 -3.16 -8.78
C THR A 456 15.27 -4.67 -8.62
N VAL A 457 14.08 -5.16 -8.30
CA VAL A 457 13.80 -6.60 -8.27
C VAL A 457 12.37 -6.93 -8.70
N ARG A 458 12.16 -8.13 -9.24
CA ARG A 458 10.82 -8.70 -9.45
C ARG A 458 10.15 -9.08 -8.12
N GLY A 459 8.86 -8.79 -7.99
CA GLY A 459 8.09 -9.09 -6.76
C GLY A 459 8.17 -10.55 -6.32
N ASP A 460 8.18 -11.48 -7.27
CA ASP A 460 8.20 -12.93 -7.06
C ASP A 460 9.49 -13.46 -6.39
N TYR A 461 10.55 -12.65 -6.32
CA TYR A 461 11.86 -13.04 -5.76
C TYR A 461 12.15 -12.42 -4.38
N PHE A 462 11.18 -11.72 -3.78
CA PHE A 462 11.36 -11.01 -2.51
C PHE A 462 11.74 -11.93 -1.34
N THR A 463 11.09 -13.09 -1.19
CA THR A 463 11.38 -14.05 -0.11
C THR A 463 12.80 -14.62 -0.19
N ARG A 464 13.31 -14.80 -1.42
CA ARG A 464 14.69 -15.25 -1.65
C ARG A 464 15.71 -14.14 -1.40
N LEU A 465 15.34 -12.87 -1.64
CA LEU A 465 16.16 -11.71 -1.28
C LEU A 465 16.24 -11.50 0.23
N ALA A 466 15.12 -11.66 0.95
CA ALA A 466 15.08 -11.51 2.41
C ALA A 466 15.95 -12.56 3.13
N ALA A 467 16.23 -13.70 2.47
CA ALA A 467 17.10 -14.75 2.95
C ALA A 467 18.60 -14.52 2.63
N LEU A 468 18.98 -13.40 2.01
CA LEU A 468 20.38 -13.12 1.70
C LEU A 468 21.17 -12.68 2.94
N PRO A 469 22.37 -13.26 3.17
CA PRO A 469 23.23 -12.87 4.28
C PRO A 469 23.53 -11.37 4.30
N GLY A 470 23.24 -10.69 5.41
CA GLY A 470 23.55 -9.26 5.63
C GLY A 470 22.50 -8.26 5.11
N LEU A 471 21.37 -8.75 4.61
CA LEU A 471 20.22 -7.93 4.21
C LEU A 471 18.93 -8.26 4.99
N GLU A 472 19.00 -9.19 5.93
CA GLU A 472 17.86 -9.81 6.65
C GLU A 472 16.92 -8.78 7.28
N ASP A 473 17.45 -7.85 8.09
CA ASP A 473 16.65 -6.86 8.84
C ASP A 473 16.32 -5.58 8.03
N GLU A 474 17.09 -5.32 6.96
CA GLU A 474 17.00 -4.07 6.19
C GLU A 474 16.05 -4.17 4.99
N VAL A 475 15.82 -5.38 4.44
CA VAL A 475 14.99 -5.58 3.24
C VAL A 475 13.54 -5.16 3.44
N ALA A 476 12.94 -5.44 4.61
CA ALA A 476 11.56 -5.04 4.91
C ALA A 476 11.41 -3.51 4.98
N ARG A 477 12.45 -2.80 5.46
CA ARG A 477 12.46 -1.34 5.61
C ARG A 477 12.83 -0.61 4.31
N ALA A 478 13.63 -1.25 3.47
CA ALA A 478 14.11 -0.72 2.19
C ALA A 478 13.09 -0.88 1.04
N LEU A 479 12.04 -1.69 1.21
CA LEU A 479 11.10 -2.02 0.13
C LEU A 479 10.23 -0.84 -0.31
N PHE A 480 10.24 -0.57 -1.60
CA PHE A 480 9.36 0.36 -2.31
C PHE A 480 8.60 -0.38 -3.41
N LEU A 481 7.29 -0.55 -3.24
CA LEU A 481 6.43 -1.24 -4.20
C LEU A 481 5.94 -0.27 -5.30
N VAL A 482 6.31 -0.56 -6.54
CA VAL A 482 5.85 0.16 -7.73
C VAL A 482 4.59 -0.49 -8.25
N LYS A 483 3.49 0.26 -8.20
CA LYS A 483 2.19 -0.15 -8.75
C LYS A 483 2.14 0.12 -10.27
N PRO A 484 1.27 -0.56 -11.01
CA PRO A 484 0.92 -0.15 -12.37
C PRO A 484 0.51 1.34 -12.42
N LEU A 485 0.74 2.00 -13.55
CA LEU A 485 0.33 3.40 -13.73
C LEU A 485 -1.19 3.51 -13.59
N GLY A 486 -1.64 4.43 -12.74
CA GLY A 486 -3.06 4.80 -12.67
C GLY A 486 -3.47 5.64 -13.89
N PRO A 487 -4.78 5.85 -14.11
CA PRO A 487 -5.30 6.56 -15.29
C PRO A 487 -4.66 7.93 -15.55
N GLU A 488 -4.48 8.74 -14.50
CA GLU A 488 -3.83 10.07 -14.60
C GLU A 488 -2.35 9.97 -14.99
N GLY A 489 -1.61 9.04 -14.37
CA GLY A 489 -0.21 8.82 -14.71
C GLY A 489 -0.05 8.29 -16.14
N THR A 490 -0.94 7.42 -16.59
CA THR A 490 -0.96 6.95 -17.98
C THR A 490 -1.26 8.10 -18.94
N ARG A 491 -2.24 8.96 -18.63
CA ARG A 491 -2.54 10.15 -19.44
C ARG A 491 -1.32 11.05 -19.58
N GLU A 492 -0.61 11.32 -18.48
CA GLU A 492 0.64 12.10 -18.54
C GLU A 492 1.72 11.40 -19.38
N ALA A 493 1.87 10.09 -19.27
CA ALA A 493 2.82 9.32 -20.07
C ALA A 493 2.45 9.28 -21.57
N VAL A 494 1.17 9.46 -21.91
CA VAL A 494 0.67 9.60 -23.28
C VAL A 494 0.89 11.01 -23.79
N VAL A 495 0.38 12.04 -23.10
CA VAL A 495 0.30 13.41 -23.62
C VAL A 495 1.61 14.19 -23.41
N GLY A 496 2.30 13.95 -22.30
CA GLY A 496 3.51 14.68 -21.90
C GLY A 496 4.62 14.68 -22.95
N PRO A 497 5.08 13.51 -23.44
CA PRO A 497 6.15 13.42 -24.43
C PRO A 497 5.81 14.12 -25.76
N ALA A 498 4.56 14.00 -26.24
CA ALA A 498 4.12 14.68 -27.46
C ALA A 498 4.08 16.20 -27.30
N ARG A 499 3.60 16.69 -26.15
CA ARG A 499 3.54 18.12 -25.85
C ARG A 499 4.93 18.77 -25.86
N VAL A 500 5.94 18.11 -25.27
CA VAL A 500 7.34 18.62 -25.22
C VAL A 500 7.95 18.73 -26.63
N THR A 501 7.48 17.91 -27.56
CA THR A 501 7.98 17.85 -28.94
C THR A 501 7.08 18.61 -29.93
N GLY A 502 6.09 19.36 -29.44
CA GLY A 502 5.22 20.22 -30.25
C GLY A 502 4.15 19.49 -31.06
N VAL A 503 3.78 18.26 -30.66
CA VAL A 503 2.76 17.44 -31.32
C VAL A 503 1.56 17.27 -30.39
N ALA A 504 0.36 17.23 -30.97
CA ALA A 504 -0.90 17.06 -30.26
C ALA A 504 -1.64 15.80 -30.71
N PHE A 505 -2.60 15.35 -29.91
CA PHE A 505 -3.58 14.33 -30.30
C PHE A 505 -4.80 15.02 -30.91
N GLU A 506 -5.41 14.39 -31.92
CA GLU A 506 -6.57 14.95 -32.64
C GLU A 506 -7.79 15.20 -31.74
N THR A 507 -8.06 14.28 -30.80
CA THR A 507 -9.20 14.36 -29.88
C THR A 507 -8.81 13.87 -28.47
N GLU A 508 -9.51 14.37 -27.46
CA GLU A 508 -9.39 13.83 -26.09
C GLU A 508 -9.91 12.38 -25.99
N ALA A 509 -10.91 12.00 -26.80
CA ALA A 509 -11.43 10.63 -26.85
C ALA A 509 -10.36 9.61 -27.31
N LEU A 510 -9.46 10.01 -28.21
CA LEU A 510 -8.31 9.19 -28.61
C LEU A 510 -7.36 8.95 -27.43
N VAL A 511 -7.09 9.98 -26.62
CA VAL A 511 -6.27 9.88 -25.41
C VAL A 511 -6.94 8.97 -24.38
N ASP A 512 -8.25 9.12 -24.16
CA ASP A 512 -9.03 8.26 -23.26
C ASP A 512 -8.96 6.79 -23.68
N THR A 513 -9.06 6.52 -24.98
CA THR A 513 -8.95 5.17 -25.55
C THR A 513 -7.57 4.57 -25.28
N LEU A 514 -6.51 5.34 -25.48
CA LEU A 514 -5.13 4.94 -25.19
C LEU A 514 -4.93 4.66 -23.68
N VAL A 515 -5.48 5.49 -22.80
CA VAL A 515 -5.40 5.33 -21.34
C VAL A 515 -6.17 4.09 -20.87
N ALA A 516 -7.39 3.89 -21.36
CA ALA A 516 -8.23 2.74 -20.99
C ALA A 516 -7.59 1.40 -21.40
N SER A 517 -6.87 1.38 -22.52
CA SER A 517 -6.22 0.17 -23.04
C SER A 517 -5.12 -0.38 -22.12
N SER A 518 -4.42 0.46 -21.35
CA SER A 518 -3.35 0.01 -20.45
C SER A 518 -3.85 -0.61 -19.13
N ALA A 519 -5.10 -0.36 -18.76
CA ALA A 519 -5.67 -0.80 -17.48
C ALA A 519 -6.12 -2.29 -17.48
N HIS A 520 -6.35 -2.87 -18.67
CA HIS A 520 -7.03 -4.16 -18.82
C HIS A 520 -6.10 -5.31 -19.25
N ALA A 521 -4.79 -5.08 -19.44
CA ALA A 521 -3.86 -6.06 -20.00
C ALA A 521 -2.60 -6.26 -19.14
N PRO A 522 -2.19 -7.51 -18.82
CA PRO A 522 -0.86 -7.82 -18.31
C PRO A 522 0.20 -7.28 -19.28
N GLY A 523 1.18 -6.51 -18.79
CA GLY A 523 2.17 -5.87 -19.67
C GLY A 523 1.61 -4.74 -20.56
N GLY A 524 0.48 -4.13 -20.20
CA GLY A 524 -0.20 -3.11 -21.02
C GLY A 524 0.63 -1.84 -21.28
N LEU A 525 1.56 -1.47 -20.39
CA LEU A 525 2.38 -0.27 -20.54
C LEU A 525 3.42 -0.37 -21.67
N PRO A 526 4.22 -1.46 -21.80
CA PRO A 526 5.07 -1.69 -22.96
C PRO A 526 4.33 -1.65 -24.31
N LEU A 527 3.13 -2.24 -24.39
CA LEU A 527 2.31 -2.24 -25.61
C LEU A 527 1.78 -0.83 -25.95
N LEU A 528 1.37 -0.08 -24.92
CA LEU A 528 0.99 1.31 -25.07
C LEU A 528 2.17 2.16 -25.57
N GLN A 529 3.36 2.04 -24.96
CA GLN A 529 4.55 2.77 -25.41
C GLN A 529 4.94 2.43 -26.84
N PHE A 530 4.83 1.16 -27.23
CA PHE A 530 5.03 0.74 -28.62
C PHE A 530 4.02 1.41 -29.56
N THR A 531 2.74 1.36 -29.23
CA THR A 531 1.68 1.96 -30.05
C THR A 531 1.87 3.46 -30.20
N LEU A 532 2.24 4.16 -29.12
CA LEU A 532 2.52 5.59 -29.14
C LEU A 532 3.71 5.93 -30.04
N ALA A 533 4.75 5.10 -30.05
CA ALA A 533 5.89 5.28 -30.94
C ALA A 533 5.48 5.14 -32.42
N GLU A 534 4.66 4.14 -32.76
CA GLU A 534 4.16 3.97 -34.14
C GLU A 534 3.20 5.10 -34.54
N LEU A 535 2.31 5.52 -33.64
CA LEU A 535 1.41 6.66 -33.85
C LEU A 535 2.18 7.97 -34.08
N TRP A 536 3.27 8.17 -33.35
CA TRP A 536 4.16 9.31 -33.55
C TRP A 536 4.81 9.29 -34.94
N ASP A 537 5.31 8.12 -35.36
CA ASP A 537 5.97 7.98 -36.66
C ASP A 537 4.95 8.13 -37.82
N ALA A 538 3.68 7.73 -37.59
CA ALA A 538 2.54 7.86 -38.50
C ALA A 538 1.75 9.18 -38.38
N ARG A 539 2.21 10.14 -37.56
CA ARG A 539 1.52 11.42 -37.36
C ARG A 539 1.45 12.24 -38.65
N ASP A 540 0.47 13.14 -38.72
CA ASP A 540 0.45 14.14 -39.78
C ASP A 540 1.55 15.17 -39.55
N ARG A 541 2.57 15.15 -40.41
CA ARG A 541 3.70 16.09 -40.32
C ARG A 541 3.34 17.53 -40.70
N ALA A 542 2.24 17.76 -41.43
CA ALA A 542 1.79 19.10 -41.78
C ALA A 542 1.12 19.79 -40.59
N THR A 543 0.23 19.08 -39.89
CA THR A 543 -0.51 19.62 -38.74
C THR A 543 0.15 19.30 -37.40
N GLN A 544 1.15 18.43 -37.34
CA GLN A 544 1.74 17.89 -36.11
C GLN A 544 0.70 17.22 -35.17
N HIS A 545 -0.28 16.53 -35.75
CA HIS A 545 -1.31 15.80 -35.00
C HIS A 545 -1.20 14.28 -35.17
N ILE A 546 -1.34 13.55 -34.07
CA ILE A 546 -1.61 12.11 -34.04
C ILE A 546 -3.10 11.90 -34.23
N ARG A 547 -3.49 11.24 -35.32
CA ARG A 547 -4.88 11.05 -35.74
C ARG A 547 -5.47 9.74 -35.22
N GLU A 548 -6.78 9.74 -34.99
CA GLU A 548 -7.53 8.55 -34.59
C GLU A 548 -7.50 7.47 -35.68
N ALA A 549 -7.60 7.89 -36.95
CA ALA A 549 -7.46 7.00 -38.11
C ALA A 549 -6.11 6.25 -38.14
N SER A 550 -5.03 6.83 -37.59
CA SER A 550 -3.74 6.14 -37.49
C SER A 550 -3.78 5.01 -36.46
N LEU A 551 -4.53 5.16 -35.36
CA LEU A 551 -4.73 4.09 -34.37
C LEU A 551 -5.61 2.97 -34.92
N GLU A 552 -6.65 3.31 -35.69
CA GLU A 552 -7.50 2.33 -36.39
C GLU A 552 -6.71 1.56 -37.46
N ALA A 553 -5.84 2.23 -38.21
CA ALA A 553 -4.97 1.57 -39.20
C ALA A 553 -3.96 0.62 -38.54
N LEU A 554 -3.44 0.99 -37.37
CA LEU A 554 -2.65 0.09 -36.51
C LEU A 554 -3.51 -0.96 -35.80
N GLY A 555 -4.84 -0.89 -35.94
CA GLY A 555 -5.93 -1.69 -35.37
C GLY A 555 -5.91 -1.83 -33.85
N GLY A 556 -5.70 -0.70 -33.18
CA GLY A 556 -5.72 -0.57 -31.73
C GLY A 556 -4.43 -1.03 -31.04
N VAL A 557 -4.32 -0.71 -29.75
CA VAL A 557 -3.10 -0.91 -28.94
C VAL A 557 -2.66 -2.37 -28.86
N ALA A 558 -3.61 -3.30 -28.71
CA ALA A 558 -3.30 -4.73 -28.62
C ALA A 558 -2.80 -5.35 -29.94
N GLY A 559 -3.20 -4.80 -31.09
CA GLY A 559 -2.84 -5.35 -32.40
C GLY A 559 -1.75 -4.58 -33.16
N ALA A 560 -1.34 -3.40 -32.68
CA ALA A 560 -0.29 -2.58 -33.29
C ALA A 560 1.05 -3.32 -33.38
N LEU A 561 1.48 -3.98 -32.31
CA LEU A 561 2.76 -4.70 -32.26
C LEU A 561 2.83 -5.85 -33.26
N GLY A 562 1.77 -6.66 -33.34
CA GLY A 562 1.70 -7.79 -34.27
C GLY A 562 1.74 -7.33 -35.73
N ARG A 563 0.93 -6.34 -36.10
CA ARG A 563 0.88 -5.80 -37.47
C ARG A 563 2.20 -5.16 -37.90
N HIS A 564 2.86 -4.41 -37.02
CA HIS A 564 4.18 -3.83 -37.30
C HIS A 564 5.23 -4.91 -37.55
N ALA A 565 5.31 -5.91 -36.66
CA ALA A 565 6.29 -6.97 -36.77
C ALA A 565 6.07 -7.82 -38.04
N ASP A 566 4.82 -8.15 -38.37
CA ASP A 566 4.47 -8.85 -39.61
C ASP A 566 4.75 -8.01 -40.86
N GLY A 567 4.52 -6.69 -40.80
CA GLY A 567 4.84 -5.74 -41.87
C GLY A 567 6.35 -5.65 -42.13
N ALA A 568 7.16 -5.54 -41.07
CA ALA A 568 8.62 -5.49 -41.16
C ALA A 568 9.20 -6.76 -41.81
N LEU A 569 8.64 -7.93 -41.49
CA LEU A 569 9.03 -9.19 -42.13
C LEU A 569 8.54 -9.30 -43.58
N SER A 570 7.34 -8.78 -43.87
CA SER A 570 6.77 -8.83 -45.22
C SER A 570 7.56 -7.98 -46.21
N ALA A 571 8.20 -6.90 -45.73
CA ALA A 571 9.08 -6.06 -46.54
C ALA A 571 10.42 -6.74 -46.93
N LEU A 572 10.79 -7.84 -46.28
CA LEU A 572 12.01 -8.60 -46.61
C LEU A 572 11.79 -9.53 -47.81
N VAL A 573 12.86 -9.73 -48.60
CA VAL A 573 12.92 -10.79 -49.62
C VAL A 573 12.79 -12.18 -48.98
N PRO A 574 12.28 -13.21 -49.69
CA PRO A 574 11.95 -14.51 -49.11
C PRO A 574 13.09 -15.16 -48.30
N GLU A 575 14.32 -15.08 -48.79
CA GLU A 575 15.51 -15.64 -48.15
C GLU A 575 15.87 -14.91 -46.86
N ALA A 576 15.77 -13.58 -46.85
CA ALA A 576 16.01 -12.76 -45.65
C ALA A 576 14.89 -12.88 -44.62
N ARG A 577 13.64 -13.10 -45.06
CA ARG A 577 12.50 -13.36 -44.18
C ARG A 577 12.65 -14.69 -43.44
N GLN A 578 13.11 -15.73 -44.13
CA GLN A 578 13.40 -17.02 -43.49
C GLN A 578 14.56 -16.90 -42.51
N ALA A 579 15.62 -16.17 -42.85
CA ALA A 579 16.72 -15.88 -41.92
C ALA A 579 16.25 -15.10 -40.68
N ALA A 580 15.35 -14.13 -40.81
CA ALA A 580 14.79 -13.38 -39.68
C ALA A 580 14.02 -14.28 -38.71
N ARG A 581 13.21 -15.22 -39.23
CA ARG A 581 12.53 -16.24 -38.41
C ARG A 581 13.54 -17.08 -37.61
N ASP A 582 14.58 -17.58 -38.27
CA ASP A 582 15.56 -18.47 -37.64
C ASP A 582 16.39 -17.73 -36.57
N LEU A 583 16.72 -16.45 -36.80
CA LEU A 583 17.39 -15.60 -35.81
C LEU A 583 16.53 -15.35 -34.57
N LEU A 584 15.25 -15.02 -34.75
CA LEU A 584 14.31 -14.79 -33.63
C LEU A 584 14.15 -16.05 -32.76
N LEU A 585 14.07 -17.23 -33.36
CA LEU A 585 14.00 -18.50 -32.63
C LEU A 585 15.29 -18.83 -31.85
N ARG A 586 16.46 -18.30 -32.25
CA ARG A 586 17.74 -18.48 -31.54
C ARG A 586 17.93 -17.53 -30.35
N LEU A 587 17.21 -16.40 -30.35
CA LEU A 587 17.20 -15.40 -29.28
C LEU A 587 16.23 -15.75 -28.14
N ILE A 588 15.58 -16.91 -28.21
CA ILE A 588 14.59 -17.37 -27.23
C ILE A 588 14.97 -18.78 -26.78
N SER A 589 14.96 -19.03 -25.46
CA SER A 589 15.28 -20.33 -24.89
C SER A 589 14.17 -21.35 -25.22
N PRO A 590 14.46 -22.66 -25.12
CA PRO A 590 13.43 -23.69 -25.24
C PRO A 590 12.23 -23.48 -24.29
N GLU A 591 12.50 -22.96 -23.09
CA GLU A 591 11.55 -22.66 -22.03
C GLU A 591 10.79 -21.33 -22.28
N GLY A 592 11.16 -20.57 -23.32
CA GLY A 592 10.49 -19.32 -23.69
C GLY A 592 11.06 -18.06 -23.03
N ALA A 593 12.24 -18.13 -22.41
CA ALA A 593 12.93 -16.95 -21.88
C ALA A 593 13.74 -16.23 -22.97
N ARG A 594 13.97 -14.92 -22.81
CA ARG A 594 14.86 -14.18 -23.70
C ARG A 594 16.31 -14.60 -23.48
N VAL A 595 17.07 -14.75 -24.56
CA VAL A 595 18.47 -15.15 -24.53
C VAL A 595 19.31 -14.13 -25.27
N ARG A 596 20.45 -13.80 -24.67
CA ARG A 596 21.46 -12.92 -25.25
C ARG A 596 22.42 -13.70 -26.13
N ARG A 597 22.66 -13.21 -27.35
CA ARG A 597 23.59 -13.83 -28.30
C ARG A 597 24.52 -12.82 -28.93
N THR A 598 25.78 -13.19 -29.08
CA THR A 598 26.76 -12.41 -29.83
C THR A 598 26.45 -12.41 -31.32
N THR A 599 26.95 -11.40 -32.02
CA THR A 599 26.85 -11.30 -33.49
C THR A 599 27.39 -12.55 -34.20
N ARG A 600 28.44 -13.19 -33.64
CA ARG A 600 29.04 -14.42 -34.15
C ARG A 600 28.14 -15.64 -33.96
N GLU A 601 27.53 -15.81 -32.78
CA GLU A 601 26.59 -16.92 -32.50
C GLU A 601 25.33 -16.86 -33.38
N LEU A 602 24.90 -15.66 -33.76
CA LEU A 602 23.80 -15.47 -34.70
C LEU A 602 24.19 -15.74 -36.16
N GLY A 603 25.47 -15.95 -36.45
CA GLY A 603 25.95 -16.24 -37.80
C GLY A 603 25.73 -15.07 -38.77
N ALA A 604 25.83 -13.83 -38.30
CA ALA A 604 25.70 -12.61 -39.11
C ALA A 604 26.88 -12.37 -40.08
N GLU A 605 27.80 -13.33 -40.16
CA GLU A 605 28.84 -13.38 -41.20
C GLU A 605 28.24 -13.67 -42.58
N SER A 606 27.11 -14.38 -42.63
CA SER A 606 26.31 -14.55 -43.85
C SER A 606 25.61 -13.24 -44.25
N PRO A 607 25.69 -12.80 -45.52
CA PRO A 607 25.00 -11.59 -45.99
C PRO A 607 23.50 -11.59 -45.70
N THR A 608 22.83 -12.74 -45.84
CA THR A 608 21.39 -12.87 -45.61
C THR A 608 21.01 -12.70 -44.14
N ASN A 609 21.78 -13.28 -43.23
CA ASN A 609 21.55 -13.13 -41.78
C ASN A 609 21.83 -11.70 -41.31
N ARG A 610 22.80 -11.02 -41.92
CA ARG A 610 23.11 -9.62 -41.61
C ARG A 610 21.96 -8.69 -42.01
N ILE A 611 21.45 -8.82 -43.23
CA ILE A 611 20.30 -8.05 -43.71
C ILE A 611 19.07 -8.29 -42.82
N ALA A 612 18.80 -9.54 -42.46
CA ALA A 612 17.71 -9.89 -41.56
C ALA A 612 17.87 -9.30 -40.16
N LEU A 613 19.05 -9.41 -39.57
CA LEU A 613 19.34 -8.86 -38.23
C LEU A 613 19.24 -7.34 -38.21
N GLU A 614 19.79 -6.65 -39.21
CA GLU A 614 19.67 -5.20 -39.37
C GLU A 614 18.22 -4.74 -39.51
N ALA A 615 17.39 -5.51 -40.23
CA ALA A 615 15.97 -5.21 -40.35
C ALA A 615 15.21 -5.40 -39.04
N LEU A 616 15.50 -6.46 -38.27
CA LEU A 616 14.90 -6.70 -36.96
C LEU A 616 15.28 -5.61 -35.93
N VAL A 617 16.52 -5.14 -35.97
CA VAL A 617 16.99 -4.01 -35.14
C VAL A 617 16.31 -2.71 -35.57
N ARG A 618 16.25 -2.43 -36.87
CA ARG A 618 15.57 -1.24 -37.42
C ARG A 618 14.08 -1.21 -37.07
N ALA A 619 13.43 -2.37 -37.08
CA ALA A 619 12.03 -2.54 -36.70
C ALA A 619 11.80 -2.49 -35.17
N ARG A 620 12.84 -2.31 -34.35
CA ARG A 620 12.81 -2.29 -32.87
C ARG A 620 12.34 -3.62 -32.25
N LEU A 621 12.49 -4.74 -32.95
CA LEU A 621 12.14 -6.08 -32.45
C LEU A 621 13.33 -6.72 -31.69
N VAL A 622 14.54 -6.33 -32.05
CA VAL A 622 15.80 -6.76 -31.42
C VAL A 622 16.59 -5.52 -30.96
N VAL A 623 17.19 -5.60 -29.78
CA VAL A 623 18.03 -4.54 -29.21
C VAL A 623 19.48 -5.01 -29.20
N VAL A 624 20.38 -4.10 -29.56
CA VAL A 624 21.83 -4.31 -29.47
C VAL A 624 22.34 -3.67 -28.19
N ARG A 625 23.13 -4.42 -27.41
CA ARG A 625 23.84 -3.92 -26.24
C ARG A 625 25.32 -4.22 -26.37
N GLN A 626 26.12 -3.37 -25.74
CA GLN A 626 27.56 -3.56 -25.65
C GLN A 626 27.88 -4.30 -24.35
N ASP A 627 28.58 -5.42 -24.44
CA ASP A 627 29.03 -6.24 -23.32
C ASP A 627 30.55 -6.41 -23.44
N GLY A 628 31.30 -5.60 -22.70
CA GLY A 628 32.75 -5.42 -22.91
C GLY A 628 33.07 -4.92 -24.32
N GLU A 629 33.88 -5.68 -25.06
CA GLU A 629 34.25 -5.38 -26.46
C GLU A 629 33.29 -5.99 -27.50
N ALA A 630 32.28 -6.77 -27.08
CA ALA A 630 31.39 -7.50 -27.99
C ALA A 630 29.97 -6.89 -28.08
N HIS A 631 29.38 -6.95 -29.28
CA HIS A 631 27.97 -6.59 -29.49
C HIS A 631 27.07 -7.82 -29.29
N VAL A 632 26.13 -7.68 -28.34
CA VAL A 632 25.17 -8.70 -27.95
C VAL A 632 23.76 -8.27 -28.34
N HIS A 633 23.00 -9.20 -28.88
CA HIS A 633 21.64 -9.01 -29.38
C HIS A 633 20.64 -9.75 -28.50
N GLU A 634 19.51 -9.12 -28.22
CA GLU A 634 18.40 -9.67 -27.43
C GLU A 634 17.05 -9.22 -28.00
N VAL A 635 16.00 -10.01 -27.80
CA VAL A 635 14.62 -9.57 -28.08
C VAL A 635 14.29 -8.34 -27.23
N ALA A 636 13.71 -7.31 -27.84
CA ALA A 636 13.51 -6.00 -27.22
C ALA A 636 12.73 -6.06 -25.90
N HIS A 637 11.66 -6.85 -25.84
CA HIS A 637 10.85 -7.03 -24.64
C HIS A 637 10.05 -8.35 -24.66
N GLU A 638 9.70 -8.88 -23.49
CA GLU A 638 8.79 -10.03 -23.32
C GLU A 638 7.41 -9.82 -23.97
N ALA A 639 6.97 -8.56 -24.14
CA ALA A 639 5.70 -8.24 -24.80
C ALA A 639 5.64 -8.72 -26.25
N LEU A 640 6.78 -8.99 -26.90
CA LEU A 640 6.82 -9.63 -28.22
C LEU A 640 6.42 -11.11 -28.18
N LEU A 641 6.70 -11.81 -27.08
CA LEU A 641 6.34 -13.22 -26.93
C LEU A 641 4.84 -13.38 -26.71
N GLU A 642 4.23 -12.41 -26.03
CA GLU A 642 2.82 -12.38 -25.69
C GLU A 642 1.97 -11.63 -26.74
N GLY A 643 2.44 -10.55 -27.34
CA GLY A 643 1.65 -9.70 -28.24
C GLY A 643 1.72 -10.05 -29.72
N TRP A 644 2.70 -10.87 -30.15
CA TRP A 644 2.91 -11.19 -31.56
C TRP A 644 2.51 -12.63 -31.90
N SER A 645 1.33 -12.78 -32.49
CA SER A 645 0.74 -14.09 -32.83
C SER A 645 1.62 -14.92 -33.78
N THR A 646 2.28 -14.30 -34.77
CA THR A 646 3.15 -15.00 -35.72
C THR A 646 4.38 -15.60 -35.05
N LEU A 647 5.10 -14.84 -34.22
CA LEU A 647 6.24 -15.36 -33.46
C LEU A 647 5.81 -16.43 -32.45
N ARG A 648 4.68 -16.24 -31.78
CA ARG A 648 4.11 -17.25 -30.89
C ARG A 648 3.80 -18.53 -31.66
N GLY A 649 3.21 -18.41 -32.85
CA GLY A 649 2.96 -19.51 -33.77
C GLY A 649 4.24 -20.23 -34.19
N TRP A 650 5.33 -19.49 -34.42
CA TRP A 650 6.64 -20.09 -34.72
C TRP A 650 7.27 -20.81 -33.53
N LEU A 651 7.20 -20.23 -32.33
CA LEU A 651 7.70 -20.84 -31.11
C LEU A 651 6.90 -22.11 -30.78
N GLU A 652 5.59 -22.05 -30.91
CA GLU A 652 4.69 -23.18 -30.73
C GLU A 652 4.95 -24.27 -31.78
N ALA A 653 5.09 -23.90 -33.05
CA ALA A 653 5.49 -24.83 -34.10
C ALA A 653 6.87 -25.46 -33.82
N ALA A 654 7.86 -24.67 -33.40
CA ALA A 654 9.20 -25.18 -33.06
C ALA A 654 9.21 -26.06 -31.79
N ARG A 655 8.30 -25.80 -30.83
CA ARG A 655 8.08 -26.68 -29.67
C ARG A 655 7.40 -27.97 -30.09
N GLN A 656 6.36 -27.89 -30.94
CA GLN A 656 5.65 -29.04 -31.49
C GLN A 656 6.58 -29.91 -32.35
N GLU A 657 7.41 -29.31 -33.20
CA GLU A 657 8.44 -30.01 -34.00
C GLU A 657 9.43 -30.74 -33.10
N ARG A 658 9.95 -30.09 -32.04
CA ARG A 658 10.85 -30.71 -31.06
C ARG A 658 10.17 -31.85 -30.29
N GLN A 659 8.93 -31.67 -29.84
CA GLN A 659 8.15 -32.71 -29.16
C GLN A 659 7.80 -33.88 -30.08
N VAL A 660 7.53 -33.62 -31.36
CA VAL A 660 7.29 -34.67 -32.36
C VAL A 660 8.59 -35.41 -32.64
N LEU A 661 9.73 -34.72 -32.79
CA LEU A 661 11.04 -35.33 -32.98
C LEU A 661 11.44 -36.20 -31.79
N GLU A 662 11.26 -35.74 -30.55
CA GLU A 662 11.48 -36.55 -29.35
C GLU A 662 10.55 -37.76 -29.27
N ARG A 663 9.27 -37.61 -29.64
CA ARG A 663 8.35 -38.75 -29.73
C ARG A 663 8.77 -39.76 -30.80
N VAL A 664 9.21 -39.29 -31.96
CA VAL A 664 9.73 -40.14 -33.05
C VAL A 664 11.01 -40.85 -32.59
N ARG A 665 11.93 -40.15 -31.90
CA ARG A 665 13.16 -40.73 -31.31
C ARG A 665 12.82 -41.83 -30.31
N LEU A 666 11.94 -41.56 -29.36
CA LEU A 666 11.52 -42.53 -28.35
C LEU A 666 10.74 -43.71 -28.95
N ALA A 667 9.97 -43.50 -30.02
CA ALA A 667 9.23 -44.56 -30.72
C ALA A 667 10.14 -45.41 -31.61
N ALA A 668 11.07 -44.80 -32.33
CA ALA A 668 12.08 -45.51 -33.12
C ALA A 668 13.00 -46.35 -32.23
N ALA A 669 13.42 -45.82 -31.07
CA ALA A 669 14.18 -46.56 -30.08
C ALA A 669 13.38 -47.71 -29.43
N ARG A 670 12.05 -47.57 -29.30
CA ARG A 670 11.15 -48.65 -28.83
C ARG A 670 10.93 -49.73 -29.88
N TRP A 671 10.70 -49.33 -31.13
CA TRP A 671 10.50 -50.23 -32.26
C TRP A 671 11.74 -51.10 -32.51
N GLU A 672 12.94 -50.50 -32.38
CA GLU A 672 14.19 -51.25 -32.50
C GLU A 672 14.40 -52.24 -31.35
N ARG A 673 14.03 -51.88 -30.10
CA ARG A 673 14.06 -52.80 -28.95
C ARG A 673 13.02 -53.93 -29.05
N ALA A 674 11.95 -53.73 -29.80
CA ALA A 674 10.86 -54.69 -29.99
C ALA A 674 11.00 -55.50 -31.30
N ASP A 675 12.23 -55.66 -31.79
CA ASP A 675 12.58 -56.39 -33.02
C ASP A 675 11.71 -56.02 -34.24
N ARG A 676 11.40 -54.73 -34.36
CA ARG A 676 10.67 -54.13 -35.48
C ARG A 676 9.23 -54.65 -35.71
N SER A 677 8.53 -55.07 -34.66
CA SER A 677 7.13 -55.52 -34.71
C SER A 677 6.16 -54.54 -35.39
N THR A 678 5.14 -55.07 -36.09
CA THR A 678 4.06 -54.29 -36.72
C THR A 678 3.09 -53.66 -35.72
N SER A 679 3.00 -54.19 -34.50
CA SER A 679 2.18 -53.63 -33.41
C SER A 679 2.75 -52.35 -32.80
N ALA A 680 4.05 -52.08 -33.01
CA ALA A 680 4.73 -50.89 -32.54
C ALA A 680 4.74 -49.74 -33.58
N LEU A 681 4.09 -49.93 -34.74
CA LEU A 681 4.00 -48.93 -35.80
C LEU A 681 2.88 -47.93 -35.56
N TRP A 682 3.11 -46.66 -35.94
CA TRP A 682 2.15 -45.57 -35.72
C TRP A 682 0.91 -45.64 -36.62
N SER A 683 -0.22 -45.23 -36.05
CA SER A 683 -1.54 -45.11 -36.69
C SER A 683 -1.64 -43.90 -37.63
N ARG A 684 -2.76 -43.76 -38.36
CA ARG A 684 -3.02 -42.61 -39.26
C ARG A 684 -2.93 -41.28 -38.54
N ARG A 685 -3.47 -41.23 -37.32
CA ARG A 685 -3.52 -40.02 -36.52
C ARG A 685 -2.11 -39.57 -36.13
N GLU A 686 -1.27 -40.50 -35.71
CA GLU A 686 0.11 -40.24 -35.28
C GLU A 686 1.02 -39.91 -36.47
N LEU A 687 0.85 -40.57 -37.62
CA LEU A 687 1.62 -40.23 -38.83
C LEU A 687 1.20 -38.92 -39.50
N ASN A 688 -0.08 -38.55 -39.38
CA ASN A 688 -0.53 -37.23 -39.81
C ASN A 688 0.12 -36.14 -38.96
N ALA A 689 0.29 -36.36 -37.65
CA ALA A 689 0.98 -35.42 -36.75
C ALA A 689 2.46 -35.19 -37.14
N VAL A 690 3.14 -36.20 -37.67
CA VAL A 690 4.50 -36.06 -38.24
C VAL A 690 4.49 -35.31 -39.56
N THR A 691 3.47 -35.57 -40.39
CA THR A 691 3.37 -34.97 -41.72
C THR A 691 3.00 -33.48 -41.64
N SER A 692 2.27 -33.08 -40.59
CA SER A 692 1.99 -31.68 -40.28
C SER A 692 3.19 -30.92 -39.68
N ALA A 693 4.21 -31.61 -39.17
CA ALA A 693 5.38 -31.01 -38.51
C ALA A 693 6.54 -30.66 -39.47
N GLY A 694 6.32 -30.64 -40.79
CA GLY A 694 7.34 -30.19 -41.76
C GLY A 694 8.57 -31.10 -41.91
N ALA A 695 9.69 -30.51 -42.36
CA ALA A 695 10.94 -31.23 -42.65
C ALA A 695 11.77 -31.47 -41.38
N LEU A 696 11.48 -32.55 -40.66
CA LEU A 696 12.23 -32.96 -39.48
C LEU A 696 13.65 -33.44 -39.85
N ALA A 697 14.66 -33.01 -39.11
CA ALA A 697 16.04 -33.51 -39.22
C ALA A 697 16.15 -34.88 -38.53
N LEU A 698 15.83 -35.93 -39.28
CA LEU A 698 15.73 -37.30 -38.78
C LEU A 698 17.06 -38.05 -38.88
N THR A 699 17.35 -38.88 -37.88
CA THR A 699 18.42 -39.89 -38.00
C THR A 699 18.00 -41.02 -38.94
N ARG A 700 18.96 -41.82 -39.42
CA ARG A 700 18.66 -42.98 -40.31
C ARG A 700 17.66 -43.95 -39.66
N GLN A 701 17.74 -44.12 -38.34
CA GLN A 701 16.86 -45.01 -37.57
C GLN A 701 15.41 -44.47 -37.52
N GLU A 702 15.23 -43.18 -37.26
CA GLU A 702 13.92 -42.52 -37.21
C GLU A 702 13.22 -42.51 -38.59
N ALA A 703 13.99 -42.27 -39.66
CA ALA A 703 13.48 -42.30 -41.02
C ALA A 703 12.99 -43.70 -41.44
N ALA A 704 13.67 -44.76 -40.99
CA ALA A 704 13.28 -46.15 -41.26
C ALA A 704 11.93 -46.51 -40.60
N PHE A 705 11.73 -46.09 -39.35
CA PHE A 705 10.48 -46.29 -38.60
C PHE A 705 9.27 -45.63 -39.30
N LEU A 706 9.38 -44.35 -39.65
CA LEU A 706 8.28 -43.60 -40.28
C LEU A 706 7.88 -44.16 -41.66
N LYS A 707 8.84 -44.71 -42.41
CA LYS A 707 8.59 -45.35 -43.71
C LYS A 707 7.77 -46.64 -43.56
N ALA A 708 8.05 -47.44 -42.52
CA ALA A 708 7.32 -48.68 -42.24
C ALA A 708 5.85 -48.40 -41.86
N SER A 709 5.59 -47.41 -41.01
CA SER A 709 4.23 -47.05 -40.59
C SER A 709 3.38 -46.49 -41.75
N ARG A 710 3.94 -45.66 -42.65
CA ARG A 710 3.19 -45.07 -43.78
C ARG A 710 2.70 -46.10 -44.81
N ARG A 711 3.43 -47.20 -44.98
CA ARG A 711 3.08 -48.28 -45.92
C ARG A 711 1.85 -49.08 -45.48
N ALA A 712 1.60 -49.17 -44.18
CA ALA A 712 0.44 -49.86 -43.61
C ALA A 712 -0.88 -49.13 -43.89
N LEU A 713 -0.88 -47.79 -43.92
CA LEU A 713 -2.07 -46.95 -44.10
C LEU A 713 -2.59 -46.86 -45.54
N ARG A 714 -1.70 -46.95 -46.53
CA ARG A 714 -2.11 -46.87 -47.94
C ARG A 714 -2.99 -48.04 -48.37
N ARG A 715 -2.98 -49.16 -47.63
CA ARG A 715 -3.83 -50.34 -47.90
C ARG A 715 -5.29 -50.18 -47.44
N THR A 716 -5.59 -49.27 -46.51
CA THR A 716 -6.94 -49.09 -45.95
C THR A 716 -7.74 -47.96 -46.60
N PHE A 717 -7.08 -47.02 -47.28
CA PHE A 717 -7.73 -45.85 -47.90
C PHE A 717 -8.35 -46.15 -49.28
N ALA A 718 -7.83 -47.14 -50.02
CA ALA A 718 -8.34 -47.50 -51.36
C ALA A 718 -9.79 -48.04 -51.37
N ARG A 719 -10.42 -48.25 -50.21
CA ARG A 719 -11.76 -48.82 -50.06
C ARG A 719 -12.91 -47.80 -49.92
N ARG A 720 -12.66 -46.50 -49.77
CA ARG A 720 -13.70 -45.57 -49.24
C ARG A 720 -13.96 -44.25 -49.99
N MET A 721 -13.40 -44.01 -51.18
CA MET A 721 -13.64 -42.75 -51.91
C MET A 721 -14.26 -42.96 -53.30
N GLY A 722 -15.54 -43.34 -53.32
CA GLY A 722 -16.44 -43.04 -54.44
C GLY A 722 -17.38 -41.93 -53.98
N LEU A 723 -17.06 -40.68 -54.31
CA LEU A 723 -17.77 -39.49 -53.83
C LEU A 723 -18.16 -38.60 -55.03
N ALA A 724 -19.43 -38.17 -55.01
CA ALA A 724 -19.94 -36.84 -55.36
C ALA A 724 -19.79 -36.27 -56.78
N LEU A 725 -20.92 -35.77 -57.31
CA LEU A 725 -21.00 -34.60 -58.19
C LEU A 725 -22.48 -34.19 -58.38
N ALA A 726 -22.92 -33.08 -57.78
CA ALA A 726 -24.14 -32.35 -58.18
C ALA A 726 -24.10 -30.93 -57.61
N LEU A 727 -23.53 -29.99 -58.37
CA LEU A 727 -23.14 -28.66 -57.91
C LEU A 727 -23.52 -27.56 -58.94
N PRO A 728 -24.78 -27.44 -59.38
CA PRO A 728 -25.22 -26.09 -59.79
C PRO A 728 -26.68 -25.73 -59.44
N LEU A 729 -27.49 -26.67 -58.92
CA LEU A 729 -28.71 -26.31 -58.16
C LEU A 729 -28.33 -25.76 -56.76
N THR A 730 -27.09 -26.01 -56.36
CA THR A 730 -26.45 -25.61 -55.13
C THR A 730 -26.23 -24.12 -55.00
N ALA A 731 -26.09 -23.32 -56.06
CA ALA A 731 -25.71 -21.91 -55.94
C ALA A 731 -26.88 -21.00 -55.52
N LEU A 732 -28.10 -21.27 -56.00
CA LEU A 732 -29.29 -20.46 -55.71
C LEU A 732 -29.97 -20.91 -54.40
N VAL A 733 -29.98 -22.23 -54.16
CA VAL A 733 -30.12 -22.78 -52.81
C VAL A 733 -29.00 -22.23 -51.93
N ALA A 734 -27.74 -22.06 -52.37
CA ALA A 734 -26.68 -21.50 -51.52
C ALA A 734 -26.83 -20.03 -51.21
N GLY A 735 -27.63 -19.24 -51.94
CA GLY A 735 -27.91 -17.84 -51.57
C GLY A 735 -28.95 -17.75 -50.46
N GLY A 736 -30.12 -18.38 -50.65
CA GLY A 736 -31.15 -18.49 -49.61
C GLY A 736 -30.70 -19.33 -48.42
N ALA A 737 -29.94 -20.40 -48.69
CA ALA A 737 -29.20 -21.15 -47.70
C ALA A 737 -27.97 -20.40 -47.22
N ALA A 738 -27.42 -19.34 -47.82
CA ALA A 738 -26.35 -18.54 -47.19
C ALA A 738 -26.94 -17.55 -46.19
N TRP A 739 -28.13 -17.00 -46.46
CA TRP A 739 -28.85 -16.18 -45.49
C TRP A 739 -29.45 -17.04 -44.37
N MET A 740 -30.12 -18.16 -44.70
CA MET A 740 -30.50 -19.17 -43.69
C MET A 740 -29.27 -19.79 -43.04
N LYS A 741 -28.14 -20.02 -43.71
CA LYS A 741 -26.89 -20.49 -43.06
C LYS A 741 -26.24 -19.39 -42.26
N GLY A 742 -26.47 -18.11 -42.56
CA GLY A 742 -26.01 -16.96 -41.79
C GLY A 742 -26.83 -16.79 -40.52
N ARG A 743 -28.16 -16.93 -40.62
CA ARG A 743 -29.06 -16.98 -39.48
C ARG A 743 -28.90 -18.26 -38.65
N HIS A 744 -28.85 -19.43 -39.28
CA HIS A 744 -28.47 -20.68 -38.62
C HIS A 744 -27.01 -20.67 -38.17
N ALA A 745 -26.10 -19.87 -38.75
CA ALA A 745 -24.74 -19.73 -38.24
C ALA A 745 -24.76 -18.86 -37.01
N LEU A 746 -25.48 -17.74 -37.01
CA LEU A 746 -25.69 -16.90 -35.84
C LEU A 746 -26.39 -17.68 -34.73
N GLU A 747 -27.49 -18.39 -35.01
CA GLU A 747 -28.18 -19.28 -34.07
C GLU A 747 -27.27 -20.43 -33.62
N ARG A 748 -26.44 -21.02 -34.51
CA ARG A 748 -25.45 -22.02 -34.09
C ARG A 748 -24.32 -21.41 -33.26
N THR A 749 -23.92 -20.16 -33.50
CA THR A 749 -22.88 -19.46 -32.75
C THR A 749 -23.41 -19.06 -31.38
N VAL A 750 -24.62 -18.49 -31.31
CA VAL A 750 -25.35 -18.24 -30.07
C VAL A 750 -25.58 -19.55 -29.31
N GLN A 751 -26.03 -20.62 -29.99
CA GLN A 751 -26.22 -21.93 -29.37
C GLN A 751 -24.89 -22.54 -28.93
N ALA A 752 -23.81 -22.39 -29.68
CA ALA A 752 -22.47 -22.85 -29.28
C ALA A 752 -21.99 -22.11 -28.03
N HIS A 753 -22.23 -20.80 -27.93
CA HIS A 753 -21.93 -20.04 -26.72
C HIS A 753 -22.87 -20.40 -25.55
N LEU A 754 -24.15 -20.71 -25.80
CA LEU A 754 -25.05 -21.24 -24.77
C LEU A 754 -24.61 -22.64 -24.30
N ASP A 755 -24.18 -23.50 -25.19
CA ASP A 755 -23.68 -24.85 -24.85
C ASP A 755 -22.35 -24.76 -24.10
N GLU A 756 -21.45 -23.87 -24.52
CA GLU A 756 -20.21 -23.54 -23.80
C GLU A 756 -20.51 -22.96 -22.41
N ALA A 757 -21.50 -22.07 -22.30
CA ALA A 757 -21.95 -21.51 -21.04
C ALA A 757 -22.55 -22.58 -20.13
N ARG A 758 -23.39 -23.50 -20.64
CA ARG A 758 -23.97 -24.62 -19.87
C ARG A 758 -22.90 -25.60 -19.40
N ALA A 759 -21.93 -25.90 -20.25
CA ALA A 759 -20.79 -26.75 -19.89
C ALA A 759 -19.96 -26.08 -18.78
N SER A 760 -19.60 -24.81 -18.96
CA SER A 760 -18.85 -24.02 -17.97
C SER A 760 -19.63 -23.85 -16.65
N LEU A 761 -20.95 -23.66 -16.72
CA LEU A 761 -21.81 -23.58 -15.53
C LEU A 761 -21.91 -24.93 -14.80
N THR A 762 -21.92 -26.04 -15.52
CA THR A 762 -21.94 -27.39 -14.92
C THR A 762 -20.62 -27.69 -14.20
N GLU A 763 -19.49 -27.31 -14.82
CA GLU A 763 -18.17 -27.33 -14.21
C GLU A 763 -18.13 -26.43 -12.97
N ALA A 764 -18.64 -25.19 -13.08
CA ALA A 764 -18.72 -24.25 -11.98
C ALA A 764 -19.54 -24.79 -10.80
N ARG A 765 -20.70 -25.40 -11.06
CA ARG A 765 -21.54 -26.03 -10.01
C ARG A 765 -20.81 -27.18 -9.31
N THR A 766 -20.06 -27.98 -10.05
CA THR A 766 -19.26 -29.08 -9.49
C THR A 766 -18.20 -28.54 -8.54
N HIS A 767 -17.36 -27.61 -9.01
CA HIS A 767 -16.32 -27.00 -8.19
C HIS A 767 -16.87 -26.15 -7.05
N HIS A 768 -18.02 -25.50 -7.23
CA HIS A 768 -18.72 -24.80 -6.16
C HIS A 768 -19.13 -25.78 -5.05
N ALA A 769 -19.75 -26.92 -5.40
CA ALA A 769 -20.14 -27.93 -4.43
C ALA A 769 -18.93 -28.52 -3.69
N GLU A 770 -17.83 -28.78 -4.41
CA GLU A 770 -16.56 -29.22 -3.82
C GLU A 770 -15.99 -28.16 -2.86
N ALA A 771 -15.94 -26.89 -3.26
CA ALA A 771 -15.48 -25.78 -2.43
C ALA A 771 -16.31 -25.65 -1.15
N LYS A 772 -17.64 -25.82 -1.26
CA LYS A 772 -18.55 -25.83 -0.11
C LYS A 772 -18.24 -26.97 0.86
N ALA A 773 -18.09 -28.19 0.35
CA ALA A 773 -17.88 -29.39 1.14
C ALA A 773 -16.52 -29.35 1.86
N THR A 774 -15.45 -29.08 1.12
CA THR A 774 -14.08 -29.00 1.65
C THR A 774 -13.92 -27.84 2.64
N ARG A 775 -14.57 -26.69 2.41
CA ARG A 775 -14.61 -25.59 3.38
C ARG A 775 -15.31 -26.00 4.68
N ALA A 776 -16.46 -26.65 4.59
CA ALA A 776 -17.22 -27.10 5.76
C ALA A 776 -16.38 -28.10 6.58
N GLU A 777 -15.73 -29.04 5.90
CA GLU A 777 -14.81 -30.01 6.51
C GLU A 777 -13.62 -29.32 7.19
N ALA A 778 -12.93 -28.41 6.50
CA ALA A 778 -11.81 -27.66 7.07
C ALA A 778 -12.21 -26.91 8.34
N PHE A 779 -13.38 -26.26 8.33
CA PHE A 779 -13.88 -25.52 9.48
C PHE A 779 -14.28 -26.44 10.64
N GLN A 780 -14.92 -27.58 10.34
CA GLN A 780 -15.25 -28.58 11.35
C GLN A 780 -13.98 -29.12 12.02
N ARG A 781 -12.94 -29.47 11.24
CA ARG A 781 -11.65 -29.95 11.75
C ARG A 781 -10.96 -28.90 12.63
N LEU A 782 -10.91 -27.64 12.17
CA LEU A 782 -10.33 -26.52 12.94
C LEU A 782 -11.07 -26.27 14.27
N ASN A 783 -12.41 -26.28 14.25
CA ASN A 783 -13.22 -26.04 15.45
C ASN A 783 -13.09 -27.20 16.45
N ALA A 784 -13.21 -28.44 15.97
CA ALA A 784 -13.04 -29.63 16.81
C ALA A 784 -11.65 -29.69 17.45
N ARG A 785 -10.59 -29.31 16.71
CA ARG A 785 -9.24 -29.19 17.26
C ARG A 785 -9.19 -28.20 18.43
N GLY A 786 -9.73 -26.99 18.25
CA GLY A 786 -9.73 -25.99 19.33
C GLY A 786 -10.55 -26.41 20.55
N GLU A 787 -11.72 -27.00 20.37
CA GLU A 787 -12.53 -27.53 21.47
C GLU A 787 -11.80 -28.62 22.26
N ARG A 788 -11.09 -29.53 21.58
CA ARG A 788 -10.28 -30.56 22.25
C ARG A 788 -9.14 -29.97 23.05
N VAL A 789 -8.41 -29.00 22.48
CA VAL A 789 -7.31 -28.33 23.17
C VAL A 789 -7.80 -27.63 24.44
N LEU A 790 -8.95 -26.94 24.37
CA LEU A 790 -9.51 -26.25 25.52
C LEU A 790 -10.09 -27.20 26.58
N THR A 791 -10.64 -28.35 26.18
CA THR A 791 -11.21 -29.34 27.12
C THR A 791 -10.19 -30.35 27.63
N GLY A 792 -8.96 -30.36 27.08
CA GLY A 792 -7.93 -31.36 27.40
C GLY A 792 -8.26 -32.76 26.86
N ALA A 793 -9.16 -32.89 25.89
CA ALA A 793 -9.50 -34.15 25.27
C ALA A 793 -8.30 -34.71 24.46
N PRO A 794 -8.08 -36.05 24.46
CA PRO A 794 -6.93 -36.65 23.79
C PRO A 794 -6.91 -36.36 22.28
N ALA A 795 -5.71 -36.20 21.72
CA ALA A 795 -5.52 -36.03 20.29
C ALA A 795 -5.95 -37.30 19.55
N LEU A 796 -6.66 -37.13 18.43
CA LEU A 796 -6.92 -38.21 17.48
C LEU A 796 -5.68 -38.37 16.58
N GLY A 797 -5.20 -39.59 16.41
CA GLY A 797 -4.04 -39.88 15.53
C GLY A 797 -4.39 -39.71 14.04
N ASP A 798 -3.38 -39.32 13.24
CA ASP A 798 -3.46 -39.06 11.78
C ASP A 798 -4.54 -38.06 11.34
N GLU A 799 -4.70 -36.94 12.06
CA GLU A 799 -5.44 -35.81 11.49
C GLU A 799 -4.57 -35.12 10.41
N GLU A 800 -4.91 -35.30 9.14
CA GLU A 800 -4.50 -34.42 8.04
C GLU A 800 -4.60 -32.95 8.48
N GLU A 801 -3.59 -32.14 8.15
CA GLU A 801 -3.53 -30.76 8.63
C GLU A 801 -4.78 -29.97 8.14
N PRO A 802 -5.56 -29.33 9.05
CA PRO A 802 -6.75 -28.58 8.65
C PRO A 802 -6.49 -27.45 7.63
N GLU A 803 -5.24 -26.99 7.55
CA GLU A 803 -4.76 -26.01 6.57
C GLU A 803 -4.64 -26.59 5.14
N GLU A 804 -4.47 -27.91 4.98
CA GLU A 804 -4.51 -28.59 3.67
C GLU A 804 -5.94 -28.65 3.14
N ALA A 805 -6.90 -29.02 3.99
CA ALA A 805 -8.33 -29.00 3.63
C ALA A 805 -8.81 -27.59 3.25
N TRP A 806 -8.32 -26.56 3.95
CA TRP A 806 -8.58 -25.16 3.57
C TRP A 806 -7.95 -24.79 2.22
N SER A 807 -6.71 -25.22 1.97
CA SER A 807 -6.04 -25.01 0.68
C SER A 807 -6.81 -25.68 -0.47
N ALA A 808 -7.32 -26.90 -0.26
CA ALA A 808 -8.19 -27.59 -1.20
C ALA A 808 -9.49 -26.81 -1.48
N ALA A 809 -10.14 -26.28 -0.43
CA ALA A 809 -11.34 -25.46 -0.57
C ALA A 809 -11.09 -24.20 -1.41
N ARG A 810 -9.95 -23.53 -1.19
CA ARG A 810 -9.54 -22.37 -1.99
C ARG A 810 -9.24 -22.72 -3.44
N LYS A 811 -8.64 -23.89 -3.70
CA LYS A 811 -8.37 -24.35 -5.06
C LYS A 811 -9.67 -24.62 -5.81
N SER A 812 -10.63 -25.31 -5.19
CA SER A 812 -11.95 -25.56 -5.76
C SER A 812 -12.72 -24.27 -5.98
N ASP A 813 -12.63 -23.30 -5.06
CA ASP A 813 -13.21 -21.96 -5.26
C ASP A 813 -12.59 -21.21 -6.45
N GLY A 814 -11.27 -21.26 -6.61
CA GLY A 814 -10.58 -20.69 -7.77
C GLY A 814 -11.07 -21.30 -9.09
N HIS A 815 -11.15 -22.64 -9.15
CA HIS A 815 -11.71 -23.32 -10.33
C HIS A 815 -13.18 -22.97 -10.57
N ALA A 816 -13.98 -22.81 -9.51
CA ALA A 816 -15.37 -22.41 -9.62
C ALA A 816 -15.51 -20.97 -10.16
N ASP A 817 -14.74 -20.00 -9.66
CA ASP A 817 -14.77 -18.62 -10.18
C ASP A 817 -14.28 -18.56 -11.63
N GLU A 818 -13.21 -19.29 -12.00
CA GLU A 818 -12.77 -19.39 -13.40
C GLU A 818 -13.85 -19.95 -14.32
N ALA A 819 -14.54 -21.01 -13.90
CA ALA A 819 -15.64 -21.61 -14.66
C ALA A 819 -16.85 -20.67 -14.76
N TYR A 820 -17.18 -19.95 -13.68
CA TYR A 820 -18.22 -18.90 -13.71
C TYR A 820 -17.83 -17.73 -14.61
N GLN A 821 -16.55 -17.34 -14.67
CA GLN A 821 -16.06 -16.29 -15.58
C GLN A 821 -16.17 -16.73 -17.05
N ARG A 822 -15.79 -17.98 -17.37
CA ARG A 822 -16.00 -18.55 -18.71
C ARG A 822 -17.47 -18.57 -19.09
N ALA A 823 -18.34 -19.01 -18.18
CA ALA A 823 -19.79 -18.98 -18.40
C ALA A 823 -20.29 -17.54 -18.64
N THR A 824 -19.82 -16.57 -17.84
CA THR A 824 -20.17 -15.14 -17.99
C THR A 824 -19.75 -14.63 -19.37
N GLN A 825 -18.52 -14.91 -19.81
CA GLN A 825 -18.00 -14.45 -21.10
C GLN A 825 -18.79 -15.03 -22.28
N ALA A 826 -19.12 -16.32 -22.22
CA ALA A 826 -19.93 -16.98 -23.24
C ALA A 826 -21.36 -16.40 -23.29
N LEU A 827 -21.98 -16.16 -22.13
CA LEU A 827 -23.31 -15.56 -22.03
C LEU A 827 -23.35 -14.10 -22.48
N ASP A 828 -22.34 -13.29 -22.14
CA ASP A 828 -22.21 -11.92 -22.61
C ASP A 828 -22.04 -11.87 -24.12
N THR A 829 -21.24 -12.77 -24.69
CA THR A 829 -21.07 -12.89 -26.14
C THR A 829 -22.39 -13.28 -26.81
N ALA A 830 -23.14 -14.22 -26.23
CA ALA A 830 -24.46 -14.60 -26.72
C ALA A 830 -25.46 -13.42 -26.69
N LEU A 831 -25.46 -12.62 -25.61
CA LEU A 831 -26.32 -11.43 -25.46
C LEU A 831 -25.90 -10.26 -26.36
N LEU A 832 -24.60 -10.12 -26.65
CA LEU A 832 -24.10 -9.15 -27.63
C LEU A 832 -24.53 -9.52 -29.05
N LEU A 833 -24.55 -10.82 -29.38
CA LEU A 833 -25.01 -11.32 -30.68
C LEU A 833 -26.53 -11.25 -30.83
N ASP A 834 -27.28 -11.54 -29.76
CA ASP A 834 -28.73 -11.43 -29.71
C ASP A 834 -29.22 -11.04 -28.30
N GLY A 835 -29.44 -9.74 -28.11
CA GLY A 835 -29.91 -9.18 -26.84
C GLY A 835 -31.33 -9.58 -26.44
N SER A 836 -32.08 -10.34 -27.24
CA SER A 836 -33.43 -10.81 -26.90
C SER A 836 -33.45 -12.22 -26.26
N GLN A 837 -32.30 -12.90 -26.18
CA GLN A 837 -32.20 -14.28 -25.68
C GLN A 837 -32.53 -14.40 -24.19
N ARG A 838 -33.74 -14.89 -23.88
CA ARG A 838 -34.22 -15.10 -22.50
C ARG A 838 -33.41 -16.14 -21.73
N GLU A 839 -32.98 -17.21 -22.40
CA GLU A 839 -32.18 -18.26 -21.76
C GLU A 839 -30.83 -17.72 -21.28
N ALA A 840 -30.14 -16.93 -22.11
CA ALA A 840 -28.86 -16.33 -21.75
C ALA A 840 -28.97 -15.42 -20.51
N ARG A 841 -30.05 -14.63 -20.41
CA ARG A 841 -30.34 -13.81 -19.22
C ARG A 841 -30.55 -14.66 -17.97
N GLY A 842 -31.33 -15.73 -18.07
CA GLY A 842 -31.60 -16.65 -16.95
C GLY A 842 -30.34 -17.36 -16.45
N LEU A 843 -29.52 -17.87 -17.36
CA LEU A 843 -28.23 -18.50 -17.01
C LEU A 843 -27.26 -17.48 -16.40
N LEU A 844 -27.24 -16.23 -16.87
CA LEU A 844 -26.39 -15.19 -16.31
C LEU A 844 -26.81 -14.82 -14.89
N ALA A 845 -28.11 -14.72 -14.62
CA ALA A 845 -28.63 -14.51 -13.26
C ALA A 845 -28.21 -15.65 -12.31
N GLU A 846 -28.21 -16.89 -12.79
CA GLU A 846 -27.74 -18.05 -12.01
C GLU A 846 -26.23 -17.97 -11.73
N VAL A 847 -25.41 -17.66 -12.75
CA VAL A 847 -23.96 -17.46 -12.60
C VAL A 847 -23.68 -16.39 -11.54
N LEU A 848 -24.36 -15.25 -11.61
CA LEU A 848 -24.16 -14.16 -10.65
C LEU A 848 -24.55 -14.58 -9.23
N THR A 849 -25.64 -15.34 -9.08
CA THR A 849 -26.07 -15.88 -7.79
C THR A 849 -25.01 -16.81 -7.18
N GLY A 850 -24.49 -17.76 -7.97
CA GLY A 850 -23.44 -18.68 -7.52
C GLY A 850 -22.13 -17.97 -7.14
N ARG A 851 -21.72 -16.95 -7.90
CA ARG A 851 -20.55 -16.12 -7.57
C ARG A 851 -20.76 -15.30 -6.29
N MET A 852 -21.98 -14.80 -6.06
CA MET A 852 -22.31 -14.10 -4.82
C MET A 852 -22.21 -15.00 -3.60
N GLU A 853 -22.71 -16.24 -3.69
CA GLU A 853 -22.61 -17.22 -2.60
C GLU A 853 -21.15 -17.54 -2.25
N LEU A 854 -20.30 -17.81 -3.26
CA LEU A 854 -18.85 -18.01 -3.03
C LEU A 854 -18.19 -16.77 -2.43
N ALA A 855 -18.51 -15.58 -2.97
CA ALA A 855 -18.00 -14.32 -2.44
C ALA A 855 -18.44 -14.10 -0.98
N GLU A 856 -19.62 -14.54 -0.59
CA GLU A 856 -20.09 -14.47 0.80
C GLU A 856 -19.34 -15.48 1.69
N TRP A 857 -19.20 -16.74 1.27
CA TRP A 857 -18.51 -17.78 2.05
C TRP A 857 -17.01 -17.55 2.26
N PHE A 858 -16.36 -16.90 1.29
CA PHE A 858 -14.94 -16.55 1.31
C PHE A 858 -14.69 -15.06 1.58
N PHE A 859 -15.69 -14.33 2.09
CA PHE A 859 -15.56 -12.95 2.60
C PHE A 859 -14.97 -11.94 1.59
N ARG A 860 -15.47 -11.97 0.34
CA ARG A 860 -15.11 -11.04 -0.76
C ARG A 860 -16.23 -10.02 -1.01
N PRO A 861 -16.38 -8.97 -0.19
CA PRO A 861 -17.49 -8.01 -0.29
C PRO A 861 -17.50 -7.22 -1.61
N GLY A 862 -16.33 -7.02 -2.23
CA GLY A 862 -16.21 -6.38 -3.54
C GLY A 862 -16.92 -7.17 -4.65
N GLN A 863 -16.59 -8.46 -4.78
CA GLN A 863 -17.20 -9.36 -5.76
C GLN A 863 -18.71 -9.51 -5.53
N ARG A 864 -19.13 -9.63 -4.27
CA ARG A 864 -20.56 -9.70 -3.92
C ARG A 864 -21.33 -8.43 -4.34
N ARG A 865 -20.78 -7.23 -4.08
CA ARG A 865 -21.39 -5.95 -4.49
C ARG A 865 -21.46 -5.79 -6.00
N GLU A 866 -20.43 -6.23 -6.72
CA GLU A 866 -20.41 -6.20 -8.18
C GLU A 866 -21.47 -7.12 -8.78
N ALA A 867 -21.52 -8.37 -8.33
CA ALA A 867 -22.50 -9.34 -8.79
C ALA A 867 -23.94 -8.92 -8.45
N LEU A 868 -24.18 -8.35 -7.25
CA LEU A 868 -25.48 -7.80 -6.87
C LEU A 868 -25.92 -6.62 -7.77
N ARG A 869 -25.01 -5.68 -8.07
CA ARG A 869 -25.30 -4.56 -8.98
C ARG A 869 -25.67 -5.04 -10.38
N ARG A 870 -24.97 -6.07 -10.86
CA ARG A 870 -25.21 -6.63 -12.20
C ARG A 870 -26.51 -7.41 -12.25
N LEU A 871 -26.83 -8.20 -11.22
CA LEU A 871 -28.10 -8.92 -11.13
C LEU A 871 -29.30 -7.96 -11.15
N ALA A 872 -29.20 -6.79 -10.50
CA ALA A 872 -30.26 -5.79 -10.49
C ALA A 872 -30.62 -5.25 -11.89
N SER A 873 -29.73 -5.36 -12.88
CA SER A 873 -29.99 -4.98 -14.28
C SER A 873 -30.58 -6.10 -15.14
N LEU A 874 -30.69 -7.32 -14.62
CA LEU A 874 -31.12 -8.53 -15.34
C LEU A 874 -32.43 -9.14 -14.82
N ASP A 875 -32.86 -8.74 -13.61
CA ASP A 875 -33.97 -9.35 -12.86
C ASP A 875 -35.28 -8.56 -13.03
N ASP A 876 -35.89 -8.67 -14.22
CA ASP A 876 -37.12 -7.93 -14.59
C ASP A 876 -38.34 -8.29 -13.70
N ASP A 877 -38.38 -9.50 -13.11
CA ASP A 877 -39.47 -9.98 -12.25
C ASP A 877 -39.17 -9.84 -10.73
N GLY A 878 -37.94 -9.45 -10.39
CA GLY A 878 -37.46 -9.21 -9.03
C GLY A 878 -37.30 -10.47 -8.18
N THR A 879 -37.30 -11.66 -8.78
CA THR A 879 -37.29 -12.93 -8.03
C THR A 879 -35.93 -13.21 -7.41
N GLY A 880 -34.85 -12.97 -8.15
CA GLY A 880 -33.48 -13.09 -7.65
C GLY A 880 -33.22 -12.11 -6.49
N ARG A 881 -33.68 -10.87 -6.64
CA ARG A 881 -33.60 -9.83 -5.61
C ARG A 881 -34.38 -10.20 -4.34
N ARG A 882 -35.57 -10.79 -4.45
CA ARG A 882 -36.38 -11.24 -3.30
C ARG A 882 -35.69 -12.34 -2.51
N GLN A 883 -35.03 -13.30 -3.17
CA GLN A 883 -34.31 -14.39 -2.51
C GLN A 883 -33.06 -13.89 -1.77
N LEU A 884 -32.37 -12.89 -2.33
CA LEU A 884 -31.16 -12.29 -1.75
C LEU A 884 -31.40 -11.29 -0.63
N LEU A 885 -32.63 -10.76 -0.53
CA LEU A 885 -33.07 -9.83 0.52
C LEU A 885 -34.09 -10.48 1.47
N ALA A 886 -34.19 -11.82 1.47
CA ALA A 886 -35.10 -12.50 2.37
C ALA A 886 -34.77 -12.10 3.82
N PRO A 887 -35.74 -11.55 4.57
CA PRO A 887 -35.47 -11.01 5.90
C PRO A 887 -35.06 -12.14 6.85
N PRO A 888 -33.96 -11.99 7.60
CA PRO A 888 -33.64 -12.92 8.67
C PRO A 888 -34.73 -12.92 9.75
N VAL A 889 -34.88 -14.02 10.47
CA VAL A 889 -35.89 -14.18 11.53
C VAL A 889 -35.20 -14.45 12.87
N LEU A 890 -35.63 -13.75 13.92
CA LEU A 890 -35.17 -13.91 15.29
C LEU A 890 -36.19 -14.69 16.13
N GLU A 891 -35.71 -15.70 16.86
CA GLU A 891 -36.45 -16.42 17.90
C GLU A 891 -35.61 -16.33 19.19
N LEU A 892 -36.04 -15.50 20.16
CA LEU A 892 -35.21 -15.12 21.31
C LEU A 892 -35.89 -15.52 22.63
N ALA A 893 -35.13 -16.13 23.54
CA ALA A 893 -35.55 -16.41 24.90
C ALA A 893 -34.46 -16.01 25.89
N THR A 894 -34.85 -15.66 27.12
CA THR A 894 -33.91 -15.41 28.23
C THR A 894 -34.25 -16.24 29.44
N GLU A 895 -33.27 -16.39 30.32
CA GLU A 895 -33.42 -17.03 31.62
C GLU A 895 -32.90 -16.07 32.70
N PRO A 896 -33.81 -15.46 33.50
CA PRO A 896 -35.28 -15.58 33.49
C PRO A 896 -35.95 -14.90 32.27
N SER A 897 -37.21 -15.24 31.99
CA SER A 897 -38.02 -14.58 30.95
C SER A 897 -38.56 -13.21 31.42
N GLY A 898 -39.20 -12.46 30.52
CA GLY A 898 -39.74 -11.13 30.83
C GLY A 898 -38.68 -10.01 30.73
N VAL A 899 -37.66 -10.20 29.90
CA VAL A 899 -36.56 -9.26 29.73
C VAL A 899 -36.79 -8.43 28.47
N GLU A 900 -36.59 -7.12 28.55
CA GLU A 900 -36.71 -6.24 27.39
C GLU A 900 -35.53 -6.45 26.43
N VAL A 901 -35.85 -6.55 25.13
CA VAL A 901 -34.87 -6.67 24.05
C VAL A 901 -34.91 -5.43 23.17
N LEU A 902 -33.78 -4.73 23.07
CA LEU A 902 -33.56 -3.66 22.11
C LEU A 902 -32.74 -4.16 20.93
N LEU A 903 -33.17 -3.84 19.72
CA LEU A 903 -32.49 -4.15 18.47
C LEU A 903 -31.88 -2.88 17.88
N GLN A 904 -30.60 -2.95 17.53
CA GLN A 904 -29.90 -1.94 16.76
C GLN A 904 -29.20 -2.59 15.57
N ARG A 905 -29.12 -1.89 14.43
CA ARG A 905 -28.37 -2.31 13.25
C ARG A 905 -27.05 -1.56 13.16
N ASP A 906 -25.95 -2.26 12.87
CA ASP A 906 -24.67 -1.61 12.56
C ASP A 906 -24.73 -1.04 11.14
N LEU A 907 -24.53 0.27 11.01
CA LEU A 907 -24.63 1.00 9.75
C LEU A 907 -23.27 1.09 9.01
N GLY A 908 -22.17 0.73 9.66
CA GLY A 908 -20.85 0.58 9.03
C GLY A 908 -20.23 1.84 8.42
N VAL A 909 -20.70 3.05 8.78
CA VAL A 909 -20.19 4.31 8.22
C VAL A 909 -19.07 4.88 9.10
N PRO A 910 -17.86 5.11 8.57
CA PRO A 910 -16.80 5.83 9.29
C PRO A 910 -17.26 7.24 9.69
N GLY A 911 -17.18 7.58 10.98
CA GLY A 911 -17.45 8.94 11.48
C GLY A 911 -18.93 9.29 11.74
N ALA A 912 -19.85 8.34 11.70
CA ALA A 912 -21.26 8.50 12.12
C ALA A 912 -21.58 7.60 13.33
N PRO A 913 -22.70 7.82 14.06
CA PRO A 913 -23.17 6.87 15.06
C PRO A 913 -23.27 5.48 14.44
N ARG A 914 -22.50 4.53 14.98
CA ARG A 914 -22.27 3.23 14.34
C ARG A 914 -23.51 2.35 14.35
N LEU A 915 -24.38 2.54 15.35
CA LEU A 915 -25.62 1.79 15.55
C LEU A 915 -26.82 2.67 15.22
N SER A 916 -27.84 2.08 14.59
CA SER A 916 -29.14 2.71 14.43
C SER A 916 -29.78 3.06 15.76
N GLU A 917 -30.84 3.87 15.73
CA GLU A 917 -31.72 4.03 16.87
C GLU A 917 -32.25 2.66 17.33
N GLY A 918 -32.38 2.48 18.65
CA GLY A 918 -32.79 1.23 19.25
C GLY A 918 -34.29 1.00 19.12
N ILE A 919 -34.67 -0.13 18.51
CA ILE A 919 -36.06 -0.55 18.38
C ILE A 919 -36.36 -1.59 19.45
N SER A 920 -37.36 -1.36 20.30
CA SER A 920 -37.79 -2.37 21.27
C SER A 920 -38.54 -3.50 20.56
N LEU A 921 -38.10 -4.74 20.76
CA LEU A 921 -38.76 -5.95 20.28
C LEU A 921 -39.78 -6.51 21.29
N GLY A 922 -39.90 -5.88 22.47
CA GLY A 922 -40.74 -6.34 23.57
C GLY A 922 -40.02 -7.24 24.58
N LEU A 923 -40.80 -7.95 25.38
CA LEU A 923 -40.32 -8.82 26.46
C LEU A 923 -40.13 -10.26 25.95
N THR A 924 -39.06 -10.92 26.39
CA THR A 924 -38.81 -12.34 26.09
C THR A 924 -39.83 -13.28 26.79
N PRO A 925 -40.19 -14.43 26.17
CA PRO A 925 -39.69 -14.94 24.89
C PRO A 925 -40.34 -14.29 23.67
N ILE A 926 -39.53 -13.98 22.66
CA ILE A 926 -39.94 -13.51 21.34
C ILE A 926 -39.99 -14.73 20.41
N ALA A 927 -41.21 -15.17 20.09
CA ALA A 927 -41.43 -16.41 19.34
C ALA A 927 -40.96 -16.33 17.87
N SER A 928 -41.10 -15.18 17.22
CA SER A 928 -40.64 -14.92 15.85
C SER A 928 -40.68 -13.43 15.55
N HIS A 929 -39.60 -12.88 15.03
CA HIS A 929 -39.54 -11.49 14.55
C HIS A 929 -38.70 -11.41 13.27
N ALA A 930 -39.30 -10.94 12.17
CA ALA A 930 -38.60 -10.79 10.88
C ALA A 930 -37.90 -9.43 10.79
N LEU A 931 -36.63 -9.43 10.39
CA LEU A 931 -35.81 -8.23 10.26
C LEU A 931 -35.97 -7.64 8.86
N GLU A 932 -36.94 -6.73 8.69
CA GLU A 932 -37.25 -6.11 7.38
C GLU A 932 -36.08 -5.35 6.76
N SER A 933 -35.13 -4.88 7.57
CA SER A 933 -33.91 -4.24 7.08
C SER A 933 -32.95 -5.20 6.35
N GLY A 934 -33.21 -6.51 6.34
CA GLY A 934 -32.47 -7.52 5.57
C GLY A 934 -31.21 -8.05 6.26
N PRO A 935 -30.38 -8.87 5.59
CA PRO A 935 -29.15 -9.43 6.20
C PRO A 935 -28.14 -8.34 6.61
N GLY A 936 -27.29 -8.63 7.59
CA GLY A 936 -26.28 -7.70 8.10
C GLY A 936 -25.86 -7.94 9.55
N SER A 937 -25.11 -6.97 10.10
CA SER A 937 -24.68 -6.94 11.50
C SER A 937 -25.70 -6.21 12.37
N TYR A 938 -26.06 -6.82 13.50
CA TYR A 938 -27.01 -6.32 14.47
C TYR A 938 -26.46 -6.44 15.88
N VAL A 939 -26.99 -5.62 16.79
CA VAL A 939 -26.71 -5.66 18.21
C VAL A 939 -28.04 -5.79 18.96
N LEU A 940 -28.19 -6.89 19.69
CA LEU A 940 -29.31 -7.12 20.60
C LEU A 940 -28.88 -6.75 22.02
N THR A 941 -29.60 -5.86 22.68
CA THR A 941 -29.37 -5.51 24.09
C THR A 941 -30.51 -6.07 24.93
N PHE A 942 -30.16 -6.89 25.92
CA PHE A 942 -31.09 -7.46 26.90
C PHE A 942 -30.97 -6.69 28.21
N GLN A 943 -32.08 -6.13 28.69
CA GLN A 943 -32.09 -5.32 29.90
C GLN A 943 -33.33 -5.59 30.77
N SER A 944 -33.11 -5.67 32.07
CA SER A 944 -34.15 -5.77 33.09
C SER A 944 -33.58 -5.33 34.44
N PRO A 945 -34.35 -4.67 35.32
CA PRO A 945 -33.88 -4.28 36.65
C PRO A 945 -33.32 -5.46 37.45
N GLY A 946 -32.15 -5.29 38.07
CA GLY A 946 -31.49 -6.31 38.91
C GLY A 946 -30.73 -7.41 38.16
N LEU A 947 -30.92 -7.54 36.84
CA LEU A 947 -30.18 -8.46 35.98
C LEU A 947 -29.04 -7.75 35.25
N THR A 948 -28.00 -8.50 34.91
CA THR A 948 -26.87 -7.98 34.13
C THR A 948 -27.33 -7.60 32.73
N ARG A 949 -27.03 -6.37 32.32
CA ARG A 949 -27.24 -5.94 30.93
C ARG A 949 -26.34 -6.78 30.01
N ALA A 950 -26.94 -7.55 29.10
CA ALA A 950 -26.21 -8.35 28.14
C ALA A 950 -26.31 -7.75 26.74
N VAL A 951 -25.17 -7.60 26.07
CA VAL A 951 -25.10 -7.17 24.67
C VAL A 951 -24.73 -8.38 23.83
N LEU A 952 -25.46 -8.63 22.75
CA LEU A 952 -25.24 -9.73 21.82
C LEU A 952 -25.16 -9.19 20.39
N PRO A 953 -23.95 -8.87 19.90
CA PRO A 953 -23.71 -8.67 18.49
C PRO A 953 -23.99 -9.97 17.72
N VAL A 954 -24.61 -9.87 16.54
CA VAL A 954 -24.88 -10.99 15.63
C VAL A 954 -24.72 -10.57 14.18
N VAL A 955 -24.25 -11.49 13.33
CA VAL A 955 -24.27 -11.35 11.88
C VAL A 955 -25.27 -12.36 11.32
N LEU A 956 -26.19 -11.87 10.48
CA LEU A 956 -27.29 -12.64 9.94
C LEU A 956 -27.25 -12.62 8.40
N SER A 957 -27.33 -13.82 7.82
CA SER A 957 -27.36 -14.03 6.37
C SER A 957 -28.79 -13.96 5.83
N SER A 958 -28.95 -13.88 4.50
CA SER A 958 -30.29 -13.80 3.89
C SER A 958 -31.14 -15.02 4.27
N GLY A 959 -32.39 -14.78 4.70
CA GLY A 959 -33.36 -15.82 5.07
C GLY A 959 -33.00 -16.67 6.30
N GLU A 960 -31.96 -16.29 7.03
CA GLU A 960 -31.48 -17.04 8.18
C GLU A 960 -32.45 -16.97 9.37
N ARG A 961 -32.60 -18.08 10.10
CA ARG A 961 -33.34 -18.11 11.38
C ARG A 961 -32.37 -18.26 12.56
N LEU A 962 -32.25 -17.22 13.38
CA LEU A 962 -31.44 -17.25 14.60
C LEU A 962 -32.30 -17.64 15.80
N ARG A 963 -31.97 -18.78 16.41
CA ARG A 963 -32.52 -19.21 17.70
C ARG A 963 -31.51 -18.96 18.80
N ALA A 964 -31.83 -18.11 19.77
CA ALA A 964 -30.92 -17.79 20.86
C ALA A 964 -31.63 -17.84 22.22
N ARG A 965 -31.01 -18.55 23.17
CA ARG A 965 -31.42 -18.58 24.58
C ARG A 965 -30.31 -17.95 25.43
N ILE A 966 -30.58 -16.81 26.04
CA ILE A 966 -29.57 -15.99 26.71
C ILE A 966 -29.78 -16.04 28.24
N PRO A 967 -28.92 -16.75 28.99
CA PRO A 967 -28.94 -16.68 30.44
C PRO A 967 -28.46 -15.31 30.93
N LEU A 968 -29.13 -14.74 31.93
CA LEU A 968 -28.78 -13.43 32.48
C LEU A 968 -28.48 -13.54 33.98
N PRO A 969 -27.20 -13.49 34.39
CA PRO A 969 -26.83 -13.50 35.81
C PRO A 969 -27.26 -12.20 36.49
N ARG A 970 -27.42 -12.23 37.82
CA ARG A 970 -27.70 -11.00 38.60
C ARG A 970 -26.47 -10.11 38.62
N VAL A 971 -26.68 -8.80 38.70
CA VAL A 971 -25.56 -7.82 38.76
C VAL A 971 -24.65 -8.11 39.95
N ALA A 972 -25.20 -8.54 41.08
CA ALA A 972 -24.46 -8.87 42.30
C ALA A 972 -23.55 -10.11 42.17
N ASP A 973 -23.80 -10.98 41.19
CA ASP A 973 -22.99 -12.17 40.94
C ASP A 973 -21.80 -11.88 40.00
N ILE A 974 -21.69 -10.66 39.47
CA ILE A 974 -20.57 -10.22 38.60
C ILE A 974 -19.51 -9.52 39.45
N PRO A 975 -18.24 -9.98 39.44
CA PRO A 975 -17.16 -9.30 40.13
C PRO A 975 -16.97 -7.86 39.63
N GLU A 976 -16.55 -6.96 40.51
CA GLU A 976 -16.26 -5.58 40.15
C GLU A 976 -15.23 -5.51 39.03
N GLY A 977 -15.46 -4.65 38.03
CA GLY A 977 -14.57 -4.50 36.89
C GLY A 977 -14.72 -5.56 35.79
N PHE A 978 -15.63 -6.53 35.91
CA PHE A 978 -15.88 -7.54 34.88
C PHE A 978 -17.07 -7.20 33.97
N VAL A 979 -17.01 -7.73 32.75
CA VAL A 979 -18.05 -7.68 31.72
C VAL A 979 -18.56 -9.09 31.47
N TYR A 980 -19.89 -9.26 31.47
CA TYR A 980 -20.52 -10.52 31.07
C TYR A 980 -20.68 -10.59 29.55
N ILE A 981 -20.12 -11.63 28.95
CA ILE A 981 -20.30 -11.94 27.54
C ILE A 981 -21.25 -13.15 27.41
N PRO A 982 -22.46 -12.98 26.86
CA PRO A 982 -23.45 -14.05 26.75
C PRO A 982 -22.99 -15.14 25.75
N PRO A 983 -23.50 -16.38 25.82
CA PRO A 983 -23.19 -17.41 24.83
C PRO A 983 -23.61 -16.97 23.42
N GLY A 984 -22.83 -17.33 22.40
CA GLY A 984 -23.15 -16.95 21.03
C GLY A 984 -22.06 -17.28 20.02
N ARG A 985 -22.42 -17.17 18.74
CA ARG A 985 -21.51 -17.37 17.60
C ARG A 985 -20.86 -16.06 17.15
N PHE A 986 -19.66 -16.16 16.60
CA PHE A 986 -18.93 -15.06 15.98
C PHE A 986 -17.98 -15.57 14.89
N LEU A 987 -17.42 -14.67 14.09
CA LEU A 987 -16.38 -15.02 13.13
C LEU A 987 -15.01 -14.98 13.80
N PHE A 988 -14.21 -16.05 13.70
CA PHE A 988 -12.86 -16.16 14.25
C PHE A 988 -11.81 -16.36 13.15
N GLY A 989 -10.67 -15.66 13.19
CA GLY A 989 -9.58 -15.73 12.23
C GLY A 989 -9.45 -14.50 11.30
N SER A 990 -8.85 -14.71 10.12
CA SER A 990 -8.61 -13.68 9.09
C SER A 990 -9.05 -14.15 7.70
N SER A 991 -9.61 -13.22 6.92
CA SER A 991 -9.96 -13.38 5.50
C SER A 991 -8.98 -12.67 4.57
N ASP A 992 -7.84 -12.19 5.10
CA ASP A 992 -6.78 -11.56 4.32
C ASP A 992 -6.14 -12.58 3.35
N ASP A 993 -5.31 -12.09 2.43
CA ASP A 993 -4.51 -12.94 1.54
C ASP A 993 -3.66 -13.96 2.33
N GLU A 994 -3.43 -15.14 1.76
CA GLU A 994 -2.75 -16.25 2.46
C GLU A 994 -1.34 -15.88 2.93
N ALA A 995 -0.59 -15.05 2.18
CA ALA A 995 0.72 -14.60 2.60
C ALA A 995 0.62 -13.75 3.88
N LEU A 996 -0.29 -12.77 3.89
CA LEU A 996 -0.49 -11.91 5.07
C LEU A 996 -1.06 -12.70 6.26
N ARG A 997 -2.03 -13.58 6.00
CA ARG A 997 -2.70 -14.40 7.02
C ARG A 997 -1.73 -15.36 7.70
N ARG A 998 -0.96 -16.12 6.92
CA ARG A 998 -0.09 -17.19 7.44
C ARG A 998 1.25 -16.66 7.95
N GLU A 999 1.89 -15.77 7.19
CA GLU A 999 3.28 -15.36 7.48
C GLU A 999 3.36 -14.22 8.50
N PHE A 1000 2.43 -13.26 8.43
CA PHE A 1000 2.46 -12.08 9.30
C PHE A 1000 1.49 -12.19 10.48
N LEU A 1001 0.20 -12.39 10.22
CA LEU A 1001 -0.82 -12.43 11.28
C LEU A 1001 -0.84 -13.76 12.03
N GLN A 1002 -0.30 -14.81 11.44
CA GLN A 1002 -0.37 -16.20 11.91
C GLN A 1002 -1.79 -16.62 12.33
N ALA A 1003 -2.80 -16.10 11.62
CA ALA A 1003 -4.20 -16.26 11.93
C ALA A 1003 -4.78 -17.45 11.15
N PRO A 1004 -5.72 -18.22 11.73
CA PRO A 1004 -6.43 -19.25 10.98
C PRO A 1004 -7.42 -18.61 9.99
N PRO A 1005 -7.96 -19.38 9.02
CA PRO A 1005 -9.01 -18.91 8.13
C PRO A 1005 -10.23 -18.39 8.90
N LEU A 1006 -10.78 -17.26 8.45
CA LEU A 1006 -11.98 -16.66 9.05
C LEU A 1006 -13.17 -17.64 8.96
N ARG A 1007 -13.73 -18.01 10.10
CA ARG A 1007 -14.79 -19.03 10.19
C ARG A 1007 -15.72 -18.80 11.39
N PRO A 1008 -16.96 -19.30 11.36
CA PRO A 1008 -17.84 -19.23 12.52
C PRO A 1008 -17.34 -20.14 13.66
N VAL A 1009 -17.32 -19.59 14.87
CA VAL A 1009 -17.05 -20.27 16.14
C VAL A 1009 -18.12 -19.89 17.16
N THR A 1010 -18.47 -20.78 18.08
CA THR A 1010 -19.42 -20.52 19.17
C THR A 1010 -18.68 -20.60 20.50
N THR A 1011 -18.94 -19.66 21.41
CA THR A 1011 -18.45 -19.75 22.79
C THR A 1011 -19.63 -19.86 23.76
N ALA A 1012 -19.37 -20.48 24.92
CA ALA A 1012 -20.26 -20.38 26.07
C ALA A 1012 -20.32 -18.94 26.62
N GLY A 1013 -21.14 -18.71 27.65
CA GLY A 1013 -21.11 -17.47 28.40
C GLY A 1013 -19.92 -17.42 29.36
N TYR A 1014 -19.25 -16.27 29.46
CA TYR A 1014 -18.09 -16.08 30.33
C TYR A 1014 -17.99 -14.64 30.82
N LEU A 1015 -17.12 -14.42 31.81
CA LEU A 1015 -16.74 -13.11 32.32
C LEU A 1015 -15.34 -12.77 31.82
N ILE A 1016 -15.13 -11.50 31.49
CA ILE A 1016 -13.81 -10.96 31.14
C ILE A 1016 -13.61 -9.63 31.87
N ALA A 1017 -12.40 -9.38 32.37
CA ALA A 1017 -12.06 -8.09 32.97
C ALA A 1017 -12.18 -6.97 31.93
N ARG A 1018 -12.76 -5.84 32.33
CA ARG A 1018 -12.96 -4.66 31.47
C ARG A 1018 -11.63 -4.07 30.99
N HIS A 1019 -10.59 -4.18 31.82
CA HIS A 1019 -9.24 -3.66 31.58
C HIS A 1019 -8.19 -4.76 31.74
N GLU A 1020 -6.97 -4.48 31.28
CA GLU A 1020 -5.76 -5.26 31.56
C GLU A 1020 -5.47 -5.26 33.07
N VAL A 1021 -4.77 -6.30 33.56
CA VAL A 1021 -4.29 -6.35 34.94
C VAL A 1021 -3.26 -5.25 35.16
N THR A 1022 -3.40 -4.47 36.23
CA THR A 1022 -2.53 -3.33 36.54
C THR A 1022 -1.34 -3.70 37.43
N PHE A 1023 -0.31 -2.86 37.46
CA PHE A 1023 0.78 -2.99 38.43
C PHE A 1023 0.29 -2.93 39.89
N ALA A 1024 -0.73 -2.13 40.21
CA ALA A 1024 -1.34 -2.08 41.54
C ALA A 1024 -1.91 -3.45 41.96
N GLU A 1025 -2.66 -4.09 41.08
CA GLU A 1025 -3.25 -5.41 41.33
C GLU A 1025 -2.17 -6.49 41.43
N TRP A 1026 -1.11 -6.40 40.62
CA TRP A 1026 0.02 -7.31 40.69
C TRP A 1026 0.83 -7.14 41.98
N ILE A 1027 1.03 -5.91 42.44
CA ILE A 1027 1.69 -5.62 43.72
C ILE A 1027 0.88 -6.22 44.88
N ALA A 1028 -0.44 -6.09 44.87
CA ALA A 1028 -1.30 -6.71 45.88
C ALA A 1028 -1.16 -8.25 45.90
N PHE A 1029 -0.94 -8.87 44.74
CA PHE A 1029 -0.57 -10.28 44.64
C PHE A 1029 0.80 -10.55 45.25
N LEU A 1030 1.82 -9.78 44.88
CA LEU A 1030 3.18 -9.93 45.41
C LEU A 1030 3.24 -9.77 46.94
N ASP A 1031 2.45 -8.87 47.52
CA ASP A 1031 2.42 -8.61 48.97
C ASP A 1031 1.69 -9.73 49.75
N ALA A 1032 0.88 -10.55 49.08
CA ALA A 1032 0.25 -11.72 49.67
C ALA A 1032 1.15 -12.97 49.68
N LEU A 1033 2.34 -12.91 49.06
CA LEU A 1033 3.24 -14.05 48.89
C LEU A 1033 4.40 -14.07 49.90
N PRO A 1034 4.97 -15.27 50.19
CA PRO A 1034 6.24 -15.38 50.90
C PRO A 1034 7.39 -14.66 50.16
N PRO A 1035 8.43 -14.18 50.87
CA PRO A 1035 9.52 -13.39 50.27
C PRO A 1035 10.26 -14.05 49.10
N ASP A 1036 10.43 -15.38 49.13
CA ASP A 1036 11.08 -16.12 48.04
C ASP A 1036 10.26 -16.13 46.75
N GLU A 1037 8.94 -16.37 46.88
CA GLU A 1037 8.02 -16.32 45.75
C GLU A 1037 7.84 -14.91 45.23
N GLN A 1038 7.79 -13.92 46.14
CA GLN A 1038 7.74 -12.51 45.78
C GLN A 1038 8.91 -12.14 44.86
N ARG A 1039 10.16 -12.53 45.21
CA ARG A 1039 11.34 -12.29 44.36
C ARG A 1039 11.22 -12.93 42.98
N ARG A 1040 10.76 -14.19 42.91
CA ARG A 1040 10.63 -14.94 41.64
C ARG A 1040 9.59 -14.32 40.71
N LEU A 1041 8.46 -13.88 41.27
CA LEU A 1041 7.29 -13.39 40.52
C LEU A 1041 7.30 -11.86 40.31
N THR A 1042 8.31 -11.16 40.83
CA THR A 1042 8.48 -9.72 40.59
C THR A 1042 8.78 -9.48 39.10
N PRO A 1043 8.01 -8.60 38.41
CA PRO A 1043 8.22 -8.29 37.00
C PRO A 1043 9.59 -7.67 36.72
N GLY A 1044 10.23 -8.14 35.65
CA GLY A 1044 11.50 -7.58 35.23
C GLY A 1044 12.15 -8.32 34.05
N VAL A 1045 12.79 -7.55 33.17
CA VAL A 1045 13.53 -8.03 31.99
C VAL A 1045 14.54 -6.99 31.53
N ARG A 1046 15.64 -7.44 30.93
CA ARG A 1046 16.53 -6.59 30.13
C ARG A 1046 16.82 -7.28 28.80
N SER A 1047 16.39 -6.67 27.70
CA SER A 1047 16.58 -7.21 26.35
C SER A 1047 16.96 -6.11 25.36
N THR A 1048 17.19 -6.48 24.10
CA THR A 1048 17.39 -5.53 23.00
C THR A 1048 16.14 -4.69 22.70
N ALA A 1049 14.96 -5.16 23.09
CA ALA A 1049 13.67 -4.45 22.91
C ALA A 1049 13.38 -3.43 24.02
N GLY A 1050 14.19 -3.41 25.09
CA GLY A 1050 14.07 -2.48 26.22
C GLY A 1050 14.27 -3.18 27.56
N ALA A 1051 14.05 -2.45 28.65
CA ALA A 1051 14.18 -2.99 30.01
C ALA A 1051 13.03 -2.55 30.91
N LEU A 1052 12.68 -3.41 31.87
CA LEU A 1052 11.75 -3.12 32.94
C LEU A 1052 12.29 -3.75 34.23
N ALA A 1053 12.21 -3.05 35.35
CA ALA A 1053 12.49 -3.60 36.67
C ALA A 1053 11.53 -3.02 37.71
N LEU A 1054 10.80 -3.89 38.41
CA LEU A 1054 10.05 -3.53 39.61
C LEU A 1054 10.88 -3.89 40.84
N THR A 1055 11.03 -2.96 41.79
CA THR A 1055 11.86 -3.14 42.99
C THR A 1055 11.12 -2.71 44.25
N ARG A 1056 11.24 -3.49 45.33
CA ARG A 1056 10.68 -3.16 46.65
C ARG A 1056 11.65 -2.27 47.43
N GLU A 1057 11.17 -1.13 47.93
CA GLU A 1057 11.90 -0.18 48.79
C GLU A 1057 11.27 -0.14 50.21
N GLU A 1058 11.89 0.55 51.17
CA GLU A 1058 11.42 0.61 52.57
C GLU A 1058 10.00 1.20 52.74
N THR A 1059 9.62 2.13 51.86
CA THR A 1059 8.35 2.89 51.94
C THR A 1059 7.39 2.61 50.79
N GLY A 1060 7.66 1.60 49.94
CA GLY A 1060 6.81 1.25 48.82
C GLY A 1060 7.52 0.47 47.71
N TRP A 1061 7.07 0.67 46.46
CA TRP A 1061 7.65 0.06 45.26
C TRP A 1061 8.20 1.13 44.32
N ARG A 1062 9.14 0.73 43.46
CA ARG A 1062 9.73 1.58 42.44
C ARG A 1062 9.75 0.83 41.10
N LEU A 1063 9.30 1.51 40.04
CA LEU A 1063 9.29 0.99 38.69
C LEU A 1063 10.33 1.74 37.84
N MET A 1064 11.25 0.99 37.23
CA MET A 1064 12.10 1.47 36.15
C MET A 1064 11.63 0.87 34.83
N LEU A 1065 11.32 1.71 33.85
CA LEU A 1065 10.88 1.34 32.51
C LEU A 1065 11.78 2.04 31.47
N GLN A 1066 12.39 1.27 30.58
CA GLN A 1066 13.29 1.76 29.54
C GLN A 1066 12.84 1.23 28.17
N PRO A 1067 11.86 1.89 27.51
CA PRO A 1067 11.34 1.46 26.22
C PRO A 1067 12.24 1.89 25.05
N THR A 1068 13.13 2.87 25.27
CA THR A 1068 14.18 3.31 24.35
C THR A 1068 15.50 3.47 25.09
N GLN A 1069 16.50 4.18 24.55
CA GLN A 1069 17.76 4.40 25.28
C GLN A 1069 17.61 5.16 26.60
N HIS A 1070 16.49 5.86 26.85
CA HIS A 1070 16.27 6.66 28.05
C HIS A 1070 15.40 5.91 29.07
N PRO A 1071 15.91 5.60 30.28
CA PRO A 1071 15.11 5.00 31.33
C PRO A 1071 14.17 6.04 31.98
N LEU A 1072 12.97 5.59 32.31
CA LEU A 1072 11.96 6.28 33.09
C LEU A 1072 11.86 5.58 34.44
N ASP A 1073 11.76 6.35 35.52
CA ASP A 1073 11.81 5.81 36.87
C ASP A 1073 10.85 6.58 37.77
N ALA A 1074 10.08 5.87 38.58
CA ALA A 1074 9.15 6.47 39.54
C ALA A 1074 8.91 5.54 40.75
N ARG A 1075 8.73 6.14 41.93
CA ARG A 1075 8.30 5.45 43.16
C ARG A 1075 6.77 5.43 43.29
N SER A 1076 6.25 4.61 44.20
CA SER A 1076 4.83 4.62 44.56
C SER A 1076 4.42 6.03 45.02
N GLY A 1077 3.35 6.57 44.41
CA GLY A 1077 2.89 7.94 44.64
C GLY A 1077 3.54 9.00 43.74
N GLU A 1078 4.58 8.63 42.97
CA GLU A 1078 5.18 9.48 41.93
C GLU A 1078 4.70 9.02 40.55
N PRO A 1079 4.32 9.93 39.63
CA PRO A 1079 3.94 9.55 38.27
C PRO A 1079 5.17 9.27 37.41
N ILE A 1080 5.06 8.32 36.46
CA ILE A 1080 6.01 8.23 35.35
C ILE A 1080 5.76 9.41 34.42
N ARG A 1081 6.83 10.11 34.04
CA ARG A 1081 6.78 11.25 33.12
C ARG A 1081 7.49 10.94 31.82
N TYR A 1082 6.78 10.97 30.70
CA TYR A 1082 7.33 10.74 29.37
C TYR A 1082 7.75 12.07 28.73
N PRO A 1083 9.05 12.31 28.51
CA PRO A 1083 9.54 13.59 27.96
C PRO A 1083 8.99 13.89 26.55
N GLY A 1084 8.63 12.87 25.78
CA GLY A 1084 8.11 13.01 24.41
C GLY A 1084 6.59 13.13 24.28
N ARG A 1085 5.81 13.09 25.37
CA ARG A 1085 4.33 13.06 25.31
C ARG A 1085 3.68 14.43 25.52
N THR A 1086 2.57 14.66 24.83
CA THR A 1086 1.86 15.97 24.79
C THR A 1086 0.57 15.99 25.59
N HIS A 1087 -0.02 14.83 25.73
CA HIS A 1087 -1.16 14.49 26.57
C HIS A 1087 -0.76 13.16 27.25
N ARG A 1088 -1.37 12.84 28.40
CA ARG A 1088 -0.97 11.67 29.22
C ARG A 1088 0.54 11.63 29.54
N ALA A 1089 1.15 12.81 29.66
CA ALA A 1089 2.60 12.94 29.81
C ALA A 1089 3.09 12.57 31.20
N ALA A 1090 2.25 12.71 32.22
CA ALA A 1090 2.47 12.22 33.57
C ALA A 1090 1.31 11.29 33.92
N GLN A 1091 1.62 10.06 34.29
CA GLN A 1091 0.62 9.04 34.56
C GLN A 1091 0.98 8.24 35.80
N ASP A 1092 -0.04 7.77 36.49
CA ASP A 1092 0.13 6.88 37.62
C ASP A 1092 0.53 5.49 37.11
N TRP A 1093 1.80 5.13 37.30
CA TRP A 1093 2.32 3.85 36.82
C TRP A 1093 1.71 2.65 37.53
N LEU A 1094 1.08 2.85 38.71
CA LEU A 1094 0.32 1.79 39.38
C LEU A 1094 -0.91 1.38 38.55
N ARG A 1095 -1.41 2.27 37.68
CA ARG A 1095 -2.53 2.02 36.77
C ARG A 1095 -2.10 1.59 35.37
N PHE A 1096 -0.80 1.45 35.10
CA PHE A 1096 -0.33 0.85 33.86
C PHE A 1096 -0.64 -0.66 33.84
N PRO A 1097 -0.83 -1.24 32.64
CA PRO A 1097 -0.87 -2.69 32.52
C PRO A 1097 0.43 -3.28 33.06
N VAL A 1098 0.31 -4.33 33.87
CA VAL A 1098 1.47 -5.12 34.27
C VAL A 1098 2.13 -5.67 33.00
N SER A 1099 3.46 -5.60 32.96
CA SER A 1099 4.24 -6.08 31.83
C SER A 1099 5.54 -6.73 32.31
N ALA A 1100 6.29 -7.36 31.40
CA ALA A 1100 7.46 -8.18 31.73
C ALA A 1100 7.14 -9.36 32.66
N ILE A 1101 6.00 -10.01 32.40
CA ILE A 1101 5.57 -11.25 33.06
C ILE A 1101 5.58 -12.41 32.05
N SER A 1102 5.99 -13.59 32.51
CA SER A 1102 5.95 -14.83 31.73
C SER A 1102 4.56 -15.47 31.81
N LEU A 1103 4.32 -16.49 30.99
CA LEU A 1103 3.06 -17.24 31.04
C LEU A 1103 2.88 -17.96 32.39
N GLU A 1104 3.97 -18.46 32.98
CA GLU A 1104 3.95 -19.09 34.30
C GLU A 1104 3.61 -18.09 35.42
N ASP A 1105 4.12 -16.86 35.32
CA ASP A 1105 3.80 -15.79 36.28
C ASP A 1105 2.30 -15.45 36.22
N ALA A 1106 1.75 -15.36 35.01
CA ALA A 1106 0.32 -15.12 34.78
C ALA A 1106 -0.56 -16.20 35.42
N TRP A 1107 -0.19 -17.49 35.25
CA TRP A 1107 -0.90 -18.59 35.91
C TRP A 1107 -0.86 -18.52 37.43
N ALA A 1108 0.28 -18.12 38.02
CA ALA A 1108 0.41 -17.98 39.46
C ALA A 1108 -0.53 -16.88 40.01
N TYR A 1109 -0.62 -15.75 39.32
CA TYR A 1109 -1.53 -14.66 39.65
C TYR A 1109 -3.01 -15.09 39.56
N LEU A 1110 -3.39 -15.77 38.49
CA LEU A 1110 -4.76 -16.28 38.30
C LEU A 1110 -5.14 -17.30 39.39
N ALA A 1111 -4.24 -18.21 39.73
CA ALA A 1111 -4.46 -19.20 40.78
C ALA A 1111 -4.63 -18.54 42.16
N TRP A 1112 -3.99 -17.40 42.40
CA TRP A 1112 -4.22 -16.61 43.62
C TRP A 1112 -5.59 -15.91 43.63
N LEU A 1113 -6.04 -15.35 42.50
CA LEU A 1113 -7.38 -14.75 42.39
C LEU A 1113 -8.50 -15.77 42.66
N ASP A 1114 -8.34 -16.99 42.15
CA ASP A 1114 -9.27 -18.09 42.38
C ASP A 1114 -9.27 -18.54 43.85
N ARG A 1115 -8.09 -18.87 44.41
CA ARG A 1115 -7.98 -19.31 45.82
C ARG A 1115 -8.42 -18.27 46.84
N SER A 1116 -8.22 -16.98 46.55
CA SER A 1116 -8.66 -15.89 47.42
C SER A 1116 -10.17 -15.62 47.35
N GLY A 1117 -10.88 -16.24 46.38
CA GLY A 1117 -12.30 -16.00 46.14
C GLY A 1117 -12.62 -14.64 45.53
N ARG A 1118 -11.61 -13.84 45.17
CA ARG A 1118 -11.80 -12.52 44.54
C ARG A 1118 -12.45 -12.65 43.16
N VAL A 1119 -12.00 -13.64 42.39
CA VAL A 1119 -12.57 -14.00 41.09
C VAL A 1119 -12.62 -15.53 40.99
N PRO A 1120 -13.74 -16.15 41.40
CA PRO A 1120 -13.88 -17.61 41.34
C PRO A 1120 -13.74 -18.15 39.91
N GLY A 1121 -12.87 -19.13 39.73
CA GLY A 1121 -12.54 -19.72 38.43
C GLY A 1121 -11.66 -18.83 37.54
N ALA A 1122 -10.90 -17.89 38.11
CA ALA A 1122 -9.97 -17.04 37.36
C ALA A 1122 -9.01 -17.87 36.49
N ARG A 1123 -8.93 -17.52 35.20
CA ARG A 1123 -8.12 -18.21 34.19
C ARG A 1123 -7.72 -17.26 33.05
N LEU A 1124 -6.83 -17.73 32.18
CA LEU A 1124 -6.59 -17.06 30.90
C LEU A 1124 -7.85 -17.09 30.05
N CYS A 1125 -8.06 -16.01 29.29
CA CYS A 1125 -8.99 -16.04 28.18
C CYS A 1125 -8.45 -17.02 27.13
N SER A 1126 -9.31 -17.84 26.53
CA SER A 1126 -8.93 -18.58 25.33
C SER A 1126 -8.81 -17.64 24.12
N GLU A 1127 -8.09 -18.03 23.06
CA GLU A 1127 -8.06 -17.26 21.81
C GLU A 1127 -9.48 -16.97 21.28
N TYR A 1128 -10.42 -17.92 21.44
CA TYR A 1128 -11.82 -17.74 21.05
C TYR A 1128 -12.54 -16.69 21.89
N GLU A 1129 -12.40 -16.73 23.21
CA GLU A 1129 -13.03 -15.76 24.10
C GLU A 1129 -12.43 -14.36 23.93
N TRP A 1130 -11.11 -14.26 23.88
CA TRP A 1130 -10.41 -12.99 23.72
C TRP A 1130 -10.81 -12.29 22.41
N GLU A 1131 -10.75 -13.01 21.30
CA GLU A 1131 -11.06 -12.44 19.98
C GLU A 1131 -12.55 -12.10 19.84
N ARG A 1132 -13.45 -12.89 20.46
CA ARG A 1132 -14.87 -12.57 20.54
C ARG A 1132 -15.09 -11.30 21.35
N ALA A 1133 -14.50 -11.19 22.53
CA ALA A 1133 -14.59 -10.00 23.37
C ALA A 1133 -14.10 -8.75 22.65
N ALA A 1134 -13.06 -8.87 21.83
CA ALA A 1134 -12.53 -7.80 21.00
C ALA A 1134 -13.49 -7.42 19.86
N ARG A 1135 -13.86 -8.37 19.00
CA ARG A 1135 -14.53 -8.01 17.73
C ARG A 1135 -16.06 -8.00 17.79
N GLY A 1136 -16.69 -8.66 18.76
CA GLY A 1136 -18.13 -8.92 18.69
C GLY A 1136 -18.45 -10.16 17.85
N ALA A 1137 -19.21 -9.97 16.77
CA ALA A 1137 -19.72 -11.06 15.93
C ALA A 1137 -19.22 -11.04 14.48
N ASP A 1138 -18.85 -9.87 13.97
CA ASP A 1138 -18.50 -9.66 12.56
C ASP A 1138 -16.99 -9.77 12.30
N ALA A 1139 -16.55 -9.40 11.10
CA ALA A 1139 -15.17 -9.52 10.65
C ALA A 1139 -14.35 -8.23 10.86
N ARG A 1140 -14.74 -7.36 11.81
CA ARG A 1140 -14.03 -6.10 12.06
C ARG A 1140 -12.57 -6.33 12.44
N LEU A 1141 -11.71 -5.41 12.02
CA LEU A 1141 -10.26 -5.53 12.22
C LEU A 1141 -9.80 -5.15 13.63
N PHE A 1142 -10.50 -4.23 14.28
CA PHE A 1142 -10.21 -3.70 15.62
C PHE A 1142 -11.49 -3.69 16.47
N PRO A 1143 -11.40 -3.59 17.81
CA PRO A 1143 -12.59 -3.66 18.65
C PRO A 1143 -13.66 -2.62 18.31
N MET A 1144 -13.19 -1.40 18.04
CA MET A 1144 -14.01 -0.24 17.68
C MET A 1144 -14.38 -0.17 16.19
N GLY A 1145 -13.85 -1.05 15.33
CA GLY A 1145 -14.22 -1.17 13.92
C GLY A 1145 -13.10 -1.51 12.95
N ASP A 1146 -13.16 -0.98 11.73
CA ASP A 1146 -12.17 -1.27 10.67
C ASP A 1146 -11.05 -0.23 10.57
N LEU A 1147 -11.18 0.87 11.32
CA LEU A 1147 -10.22 1.96 11.36
C LEU A 1147 -9.68 2.10 12.78
N LEU A 1148 -8.38 2.35 12.88
CA LEU A 1148 -7.68 2.66 14.13
C LEU A 1148 -6.99 4.01 13.96
N SER A 1149 -7.61 5.06 14.52
CA SER A 1149 -7.06 6.41 14.57
C SER A 1149 -6.00 6.51 15.68
N PRO A 1150 -5.07 7.47 15.61
CA PRO A 1150 -3.97 7.56 16.58
C PRO A 1150 -4.36 7.55 18.06
N ASP A 1151 -5.52 8.13 18.43
CA ASP A 1151 -5.96 8.19 19.84
C ASP A 1151 -7.02 7.14 20.22
N ASP A 1152 -7.41 6.27 19.28
CA ASP A 1152 -8.41 5.22 19.54
C ASP A 1152 -7.85 4.10 20.45
N ALA A 1153 -6.52 3.97 20.54
CA ALA A 1153 -5.76 3.05 21.38
C ALA A 1153 -4.33 3.60 21.59
N ASN A 1154 -3.54 3.01 22.50
CA ASN A 1154 -2.13 3.33 22.67
C ASN A 1154 -1.23 2.43 21.79
N PHE A 1155 -0.69 2.94 20.68
CA PHE A 1155 0.19 2.25 19.73
C PHE A 1155 1.24 3.21 19.14
N ASP A 1156 2.05 2.77 18.16
CA ASP A 1156 3.22 3.53 17.71
C ASP A 1156 2.91 4.96 17.20
N GLU A 1157 1.74 5.17 16.61
CA GLU A 1157 1.30 6.48 16.10
C GLU A 1157 0.64 7.38 17.15
N THR A 1158 0.19 6.85 18.29
CA THR A 1158 -0.51 7.63 19.34
C THR A 1158 0.28 8.85 19.76
N TYR A 1159 1.59 8.66 19.97
CA TYR A 1159 2.53 9.72 20.31
C TYR A 1159 3.40 10.14 19.12
N GLY A 1160 2.93 9.90 17.89
CA GLY A 1160 3.58 10.30 16.63
C GLY A 1160 4.94 9.65 16.40
N ARG A 1161 5.12 8.39 16.87
CA ARG A 1161 6.36 7.61 16.77
C ARG A 1161 7.58 8.31 17.36
N HIS A 1162 7.37 9.18 18.35
CA HIS A 1162 8.46 9.86 19.03
C HIS A 1162 9.18 8.89 19.99
N PRO A 1163 10.51 8.70 19.89
CA PRO A 1163 11.23 7.74 20.74
C PRO A 1163 10.99 7.94 22.24
N LEU A 1164 11.03 9.18 22.73
CA LEU A 1164 10.78 9.51 24.15
C LEU A 1164 9.29 9.50 24.54
N GLY A 1165 8.39 9.17 23.61
CA GLY A 1165 6.95 9.02 23.86
C GLY A 1165 6.50 7.57 24.01
N PHE A 1166 7.35 6.60 23.69
CA PHE A 1166 7.01 5.18 23.78
C PHE A 1166 6.85 4.71 25.23
N GLY A 1167 5.85 3.86 25.46
CA GLY A 1167 5.54 3.22 26.74
C GLY A 1167 4.03 3.00 26.93
N PRO A 1168 3.62 2.32 28.00
CA PRO A 1168 2.21 2.12 28.31
C PRO A 1168 1.50 3.43 28.68
N ASP A 1169 0.18 3.36 28.65
CA ASP A 1169 -0.75 4.33 29.22
C ASP A 1169 -1.54 3.68 30.36
N GLU A 1170 -2.18 4.48 31.21
CA GLU A 1170 -3.12 3.99 32.21
C GLU A 1170 -4.23 3.18 31.52
N VAL A 1171 -4.57 2.03 32.10
CA VAL A 1171 -5.67 1.21 31.57
C VAL A 1171 -6.97 2.03 31.54
N GLY A 1172 -7.71 1.92 30.43
CA GLY A 1172 -8.94 2.68 30.17
C GLY A 1172 -8.72 4.11 29.68
N ALA A 1173 -7.48 4.53 29.40
CA ALA A 1173 -7.17 5.87 28.89
C ALA A 1173 -7.80 6.17 27.50
N HIS A 1174 -8.13 5.12 26.75
CA HIS A 1174 -8.67 5.21 25.38
C HIS A 1174 -10.11 4.66 25.34
N PRO A 1175 -11.13 5.43 25.75
CA PRO A 1175 -12.50 4.94 25.79
C PRO A 1175 -13.09 4.63 24.40
N ALA A 1176 -12.54 5.23 23.34
CA ALA A 1176 -12.87 4.90 21.96
C ALA A 1176 -12.44 3.47 21.56
N SER A 1177 -11.55 2.83 22.33
CA SER A 1177 -11.13 1.43 22.11
C SER A 1177 -12.20 0.41 22.49
N ALA A 1178 -13.31 0.83 23.10
CA ALA A 1178 -14.32 -0.06 23.62
C ALA A 1178 -14.88 -1.02 22.55
N SER A 1179 -14.83 -2.32 22.85
CA SER A 1179 -15.44 -3.34 22.03
C SER A 1179 -16.98 -3.24 22.05
N PRO A 1180 -17.70 -4.00 21.19
CA PRO A 1180 -19.17 -4.07 21.25
C PRO A 1180 -19.74 -4.49 22.61
N PHE A 1181 -18.93 -5.19 23.41
CA PHE A 1181 -19.31 -5.61 24.76
C PHE A 1181 -18.88 -4.59 25.84
N GLY A 1182 -18.14 -3.55 25.47
CA GLY A 1182 -17.63 -2.52 26.38
C GLY A 1182 -16.33 -2.90 27.08
N VAL A 1183 -15.57 -3.84 26.53
CA VAL A 1183 -14.22 -4.20 27.01
C VAL A 1183 -13.22 -3.24 26.36
N MET A 1184 -12.31 -2.67 27.13
CA MET A 1184 -11.35 -1.65 26.67
C MET A 1184 -9.93 -2.22 26.58
N ASP A 1185 -9.06 -1.51 25.86
CA ASP A 1185 -7.64 -1.82 25.71
C ASP A 1185 -7.35 -3.21 25.08
N LEU A 1186 -8.29 -3.73 24.27
CA LEU A 1186 -8.06 -4.94 23.46
C LEU A 1186 -7.30 -4.64 22.16
N ALA A 1187 -6.90 -3.39 21.96
CA ALA A 1187 -5.96 -2.93 20.94
C ALA A 1187 -4.99 -1.95 21.62
N GLY A 1188 -3.71 -2.03 21.27
CA GLY A 1188 -2.68 -1.21 21.88
C GLY A 1188 -2.34 -1.59 23.32
N ASN A 1189 -1.64 -0.69 23.99
CA ASN A 1189 -1.16 -0.78 25.37
C ASN A 1189 -0.27 -2.01 25.62
N ALA A 1190 -0.79 -3.16 26.08
CA ALA A 1190 -0.03 -4.40 26.19
C ALA A 1190 -0.64 -5.53 25.35
N ILE A 1191 0.23 -6.39 24.80
CA ILE A 1191 -0.21 -7.67 24.27
C ILE A 1191 -0.50 -8.61 25.44
N GLU A 1192 -1.55 -9.43 25.32
CA GLU A 1192 -2.06 -10.20 26.45
C GLU A 1192 -1.80 -11.70 26.25
N TRP A 1193 -1.30 -12.37 27.29
CA TRP A 1193 -1.25 -13.83 27.32
C TRP A 1193 -2.66 -14.43 27.23
N VAL A 1194 -2.84 -15.43 26.37
CA VAL A 1194 -4.10 -16.18 26.23
C VAL A 1194 -3.84 -17.68 26.17
N GLN A 1195 -4.87 -18.48 26.42
CA GLN A 1195 -4.82 -19.92 26.23
C GLN A 1195 -4.97 -20.27 24.74
N SER A 1196 -3.96 -20.97 24.19
CA SER A 1196 -3.97 -21.41 22.79
C SER A 1196 -5.13 -22.37 22.50
N VAL A 1197 -5.69 -22.25 21.31
CA VAL A 1197 -6.66 -23.22 20.74
C VAL A 1197 -6.02 -24.13 19.69
N ARG A 1198 -4.72 -23.98 19.40
CA ARG A 1198 -4.02 -24.79 18.39
C ARG A 1198 -3.30 -25.99 18.99
N ALA A 1199 -2.65 -25.82 20.13
CA ALA A 1199 -1.93 -26.89 20.82
C ALA A 1199 -1.95 -26.68 22.34
N PRO A 1200 -2.03 -27.77 23.14
CA PRO A 1200 -1.94 -27.67 24.59
C PRO A 1200 -0.58 -27.10 25.02
N GLY A 1201 -0.59 -26.14 25.96
CA GLY A 1201 0.63 -25.55 26.52
C GLY A 1201 1.39 -24.60 25.60
N GLU A 1202 0.93 -24.37 24.36
CA GLU A 1202 1.52 -23.37 23.48
C GLU A 1202 1.32 -21.96 24.05
N ALA A 1203 2.41 -21.23 24.23
CA ALA A 1203 2.38 -19.85 24.70
C ALA A 1203 2.08 -18.91 23.52
N VAL A 1204 1.00 -18.16 23.65
CA VAL A 1204 0.53 -17.24 22.62
C VAL A 1204 0.01 -15.96 23.26
N ALA A 1205 0.36 -14.84 22.66
CA ALA A 1205 -0.16 -13.53 22.99
C ALA A 1205 -1.05 -12.99 21.88
N ARG A 1206 -2.03 -12.16 22.25
CA ARG A 1206 -3.02 -11.55 21.35
C ARG A 1206 -3.10 -10.04 21.58
N GLY A 1207 -3.60 -9.34 20.57
CA GLY A 1207 -3.77 -7.88 20.58
C GLY A 1207 -2.57 -7.15 19.99
N GLY A 1208 -2.30 -5.95 20.49
CA GLY A 1208 -1.16 -5.16 20.10
C GLY A 1208 -0.56 -4.42 21.29
N SER A 1209 0.41 -3.54 21.05
CA SER A 1209 1.08 -2.81 22.13
C SER A 1209 1.37 -1.38 21.73
N TRP A 1210 1.72 -0.57 22.71
CA TRP A 1210 2.19 0.82 22.55
C TRP A 1210 3.38 0.97 21.57
N TYR A 1211 4.08 -0.11 21.24
CA TYR A 1211 5.23 -0.10 20.32
C TYR A 1211 4.89 -0.52 18.90
N TYR A 1212 3.79 -1.25 18.71
CA TYR A 1212 3.50 -1.88 17.43
C TYR A 1212 2.72 -0.98 16.49
N ASP A 1213 2.89 -1.24 15.19
CA ASP A 1213 2.18 -0.53 14.14
C ASP A 1213 0.70 -0.92 14.06
N ARG A 1214 -0.05 -0.19 13.23
CA ARG A 1214 -1.50 -0.38 13.09
C ARG A 1214 -1.89 -1.82 12.70
N ILE A 1215 -1.13 -2.49 11.82
CA ILE A 1215 -1.50 -3.83 11.34
C ILE A 1215 -1.29 -4.89 12.43
N SER A 1216 -0.24 -4.73 13.24
CA SER A 1216 0.06 -5.60 14.36
C SER A 1216 -0.98 -5.50 15.47
N ASN A 1217 -1.68 -4.36 15.59
CA ASN A 1217 -2.74 -4.12 16.58
C ASN A 1217 -4.11 -4.71 16.20
N ARG A 1218 -4.23 -5.44 15.09
CA ARG A 1218 -5.51 -6.07 14.71
C ARG A 1218 -5.92 -7.16 15.70
N SER A 1219 -7.22 -7.29 15.92
CA SER A 1219 -7.79 -8.29 16.84
C SER A 1219 -7.60 -9.74 16.37
N ASN A 1220 -7.18 -9.97 15.13
CA ASN A 1220 -6.89 -11.30 14.57
C ASN A 1220 -5.39 -11.68 14.60
N THR A 1221 -4.50 -10.76 14.99
CA THR A 1221 -3.05 -11.00 15.08
C THR A 1221 -2.74 -12.02 16.17
N ARG A 1222 -1.94 -13.04 15.82
CA ARG A 1222 -1.48 -14.09 16.71
C ARG A 1222 0.04 -14.03 16.87
N MET A 1223 0.52 -13.97 18.10
CA MET A 1223 1.96 -13.90 18.40
C MET A 1223 2.38 -15.10 19.26
N PRO A 1224 2.80 -16.22 18.67
CA PRO A 1224 3.38 -17.32 19.43
C PRO A 1224 4.71 -16.86 20.04
N ASN A 1225 4.96 -17.29 21.28
CA ASN A 1225 6.14 -16.93 22.04
C ASN A 1225 6.59 -18.13 22.88
N GLU A 1226 7.73 -18.00 23.56
CA GLU A 1226 8.17 -18.98 24.54
C GLU A 1226 7.46 -18.77 25.89
N PRO A 1227 7.03 -19.84 26.61
CA PRO A 1227 6.30 -19.70 27.89
C PRO A 1227 7.05 -18.92 28.98
N TRP A 1228 8.39 -19.01 29.00
CA TRP A 1228 9.26 -18.31 29.95
C TRP A 1228 9.65 -16.89 29.51
N LEU A 1229 9.24 -16.46 28.31
CA LEU A 1229 9.58 -15.14 27.81
C LEU A 1229 8.93 -14.06 28.70
N ARG A 1230 9.75 -13.15 29.21
CA ARG A 1230 9.30 -11.87 29.75
C ARG A 1230 9.63 -10.80 28.73
N ASP A 1231 8.65 -9.98 28.36
CA ASP A 1231 8.83 -8.84 27.46
C ASP A 1231 8.09 -7.62 28.03
N ILE A 1232 8.67 -6.44 27.87
CA ILE A 1232 8.11 -5.18 28.41
C ILE A 1232 6.76 -4.79 27.79
N ARG A 1233 6.30 -5.51 26.76
CA ARG A 1233 5.00 -5.30 26.09
C ARG A 1233 3.97 -6.37 26.44
N ILE A 1234 4.37 -7.48 27.10
CA ILE A 1234 3.46 -8.60 27.38
C ILE A 1234 2.90 -8.50 28.80
N GLY A 1235 1.57 -8.46 28.89
CA GLY A 1235 0.78 -8.45 30.11
C GLY A 1235 -0.29 -9.54 30.14
N LEU A 1236 -1.38 -9.28 30.84
CA LEU A 1236 -2.43 -10.26 31.11
C LEU A 1236 -3.81 -9.60 31.28
N ARG A 1237 -4.85 -10.32 30.87
CA ARG A 1237 -6.24 -10.07 31.23
C ARG A 1237 -6.90 -11.32 31.81
N VAL A 1238 -7.79 -11.10 32.78
CA VAL A 1238 -8.47 -12.19 33.50
C VAL A 1238 -9.80 -12.54 32.84
N CYS A 1239 -10.02 -13.84 32.60
CA CYS A 1239 -11.33 -14.39 32.28
C CYS A 1239 -11.81 -15.32 33.41
N ALA A 1240 -13.12 -15.53 33.51
CA ALA A 1240 -13.74 -16.48 34.44
C ALA A 1240 -15.02 -17.09 33.85
N PRO A 1241 -15.46 -18.27 34.32
CA PRO A 1241 -16.76 -18.83 33.94
C PRO A 1241 -17.92 -17.88 34.28
N ALA A 1242 -18.97 -17.90 33.48
CA ALA A 1242 -20.19 -17.17 33.83
C ALA A 1242 -20.87 -17.78 35.08
N PRO A 1243 -21.45 -16.96 35.97
CA PRO A 1243 -22.26 -17.47 37.06
C PRO A 1243 -23.47 -18.24 36.52
N VAL A 1244 -23.80 -19.37 37.16
CA VAL A 1244 -25.05 -20.09 36.88
C VAL A 1244 -26.22 -19.22 37.38
N PRO A 1245 -27.23 -18.92 36.54
CA PRO A 1245 -28.41 -18.20 36.99
C PRO A 1245 -29.05 -18.93 38.17
N ARG A 1246 -29.08 -18.30 39.36
CA ARG A 1246 -29.78 -18.83 40.52
C ARG A 1246 -31.21 -18.31 40.52
N HIS A 1247 -32.17 -19.22 40.63
CA HIS A 1247 -33.55 -18.87 40.92
C HIS A 1247 -33.66 -18.65 42.44
N ASP A 1248 -33.93 -17.42 42.87
CA ASP A 1248 -34.60 -17.28 44.17
C ASP A 1248 -36.05 -17.79 43.98
N PRO A 1249 -36.54 -18.68 44.85
CA PRO A 1249 -37.88 -19.28 44.74
C PRO A 1249 -39.02 -18.26 44.80
#